data_AF-A0A0N4UHY0-F1
#
_entry.id   AF-A0A0N4UHY0-F1
#
_cell.length_a   1.000
_cell.length_b   1.000
_cell.length_c   1.000
_cell.angle_alpha   90.00
_cell.angle_beta   90.00
_cell.angle_gamma   90.00
#
_symmetry.space_group_name_H-M   'P 1'
#
loop_
_entity.id
_entity.type
_entity.pdbx_description
1 polymer ?
#
loop_
_entity_poly.entity_id
_entity_poly.type
_entity_poly.pdbx_seq_one_letter_code
_entity_poly.pdbx_strand_id
1 'polypeptide(L)'
;MLGEIFDDSVCRLTNTTCGINMVFKPIAQLNKSKNLFNSQKCIQRCSCVTDEYEEKDGNCIKKIDKDSNEQDSLIRCMRGNCTLMKEISDLGCMLKGIFCGTNRIFKTIFKKQRIGYMNIECLMRLLLGELKPRKPPVCWTETLSSHSEQFSLPIADFCTLKLLVLSNDCGNKRICKIGETIFDVDCSLTGNKCGKNAIFIPIIEEKFNPLMAPRNCIQRCTCKTTHEYVAKSISCEKKRDKIKIEKQSHSFTEYCPQAYYSHAQEITDIGCRLAGHVCGTNMRFVPMEWYCEGGFCQLRKKIYDYGCRLSGLECGINMKFITVQQLNDEICIQECKCANKEFVEKNGKCENKKKNKQKLIQTTNNLLTKFLKIGQILKDFGCLSTNSECGNDMVFRPVVRFYDIPFLLRHEDEECFQRCSCKNNYNEQNGQCIKEIDIQKFTHLEEFENDEEFVGNRRCFENEACELGDKINDEECQMTGLKCGANMVFSPTSFAMTNRCVQYCVCDNESMVADDECIKRNALNLRHQDENQNITQEGMQKNREEIVLNCMRGLCKLMEEIYDFGCVMKGRSCGRNMVFTIVSNRTFTTNFECIVRCICAHGYYEKNNRCISLEKSSPCKGKVCTFGDRFFDADCRLSGIKCGINMIFITVQKLPPSSSCIQECRCKSGFEFDSKWSICEKNTNNTVSLNFIKYCSEPYEFEEEISDHGCHLTGKKCGNNMVFAIAENFTFTNNSVECIQRCICEDGSDYSEEIGECTKLWYCEGGYCKLGRQFLDYGCVLTNFSCGINMKFINNGKNENTGDCVQRCSCLSEKYLEIDGQCL
;
A
#
# COMPACT_ATOMS: atom_id res chain seq x y z
N MET A 1 10.32 -2.44 15.99
CA MET A 1 10.75 -2.48 17.41
C MET A 1 11.88 -1.52 17.71
N LEU A 2 13.09 -1.64 17.13
CA LEU A 2 14.13 -0.64 17.36
C LEU A 2 13.66 0.75 16.88
N GLY A 3 13.80 1.77 17.72
CA GLY A 3 13.31 3.13 17.42
C GLY A 3 11.88 3.46 17.86
N GLU A 4 11.06 2.46 18.19
CA GLU A 4 9.69 2.71 18.69
C GLU A 4 9.73 3.40 20.06
N ILE A 5 8.83 4.37 20.25
CA ILE A 5 8.69 5.16 21.46
C ILE A 5 7.53 4.59 22.28
N PHE A 6 7.78 4.34 23.56
CA PHE A 6 6.83 3.75 24.50
C PHE A 6 6.59 4.72 25.66
N ASP A 7 5.33 4.82 26.08
CA ASP A 7 4.94 5.55 27.27
C ASP A 7 4.81 4.57 28.44
N ASP A 8 5.74 4.65 29.38
CA ASP A 8 5.89 3.72 30.51
C ASP A 8 5.70 4.45 31.85
N SER A 9 4.52 4.27 32.43
CA SER A 9 4.19 4.74 33.78
C SER A 9 5.06 4.02 34.81
N VAL A 10 5.80 4.78 35.63
CA VAL A 10 6.75 4.29 36.64
C VAL A 10 8.03 3.66 36.05
N CYS A 11 8.28 3.85 34.75
CA CYS A 11 9.54 3.46 34.11
C CYS A 11 9.90 1.95 34.26
N ARG A 12 8.88 1.08 34.40
CA ARG A 12 9.02 -0.36 34.68
C ARG A 12 9.79 -1.14 33.62
N LEU A 13 9.75 -0.69 32.37
CA LEU A 13 10.43 -1.31 31.24
C LEU A 13 11.91 -0.89 31.13
N THR A 14 12.39 0.10 31.88
CA THR A 14 13.79 0.56 31.81
C THR A 14 14.75 -0.62 31.95
N ASN A 15 15.67 -0.79 31.00
CA ASN A 15 16.64 -1.89 30.91
C ASN A 15 16.05 -3.30 30.69
N THR A 16 14.75 -3.44 30.45
CA THR A 16 14.17 -4.72 30.01
C THR A 16 14.42 -4.91 28.51
N THR A 17 14.59 -6.17 28.08
CA THR A 17 14.92 -6.50 26.70
C THR A 17 13.74 -6.26 25.78
N CYS A 18 13.93 -5.46 24.72
CA CYS A 18 12.93 -5.18 23.69
C CYS A 18 13.27 -5.83 22.33
N GLY A 19 14.34 -6.63 22.28
CA GLY A 19 14.82 -7.33 21.09
C GLY A 19 16.22 -7.94 21.31
N ILE A 20 16.77 -8.62 20.30
CA ILE A 20 18.13 -9.20 20.37
C ILE A 20 19.16 -8.07 20.39
N ASN A 21 19.96 -7.98 21.46
CA ASN A 21 20.89 -6.88 21.75
C ASN A 21 20.20 -5.51 21.89
N MET A 22 18.93 -5.48 22.31
CA MET A 22 18.15 -4.26 22.48
C MET A 22 17.50 -4.20 23.86
N VAL A 23 17.47 -3.02 24.48
CA VAL A 23 16.81 -2.74 25.76
C VAL A 23 16.04 -1.42 25.69
N PHE A 24 14.98 -1.28 26.48
CA PHE A 24 14.32 0.01 26.62
C PHE A 24 15.20 1.00 27.39
N LYS A 25 15.49 2.14 26.78
CA LYS A 25 16.20 3.26 27.41
C LYS A 25 15.27 4.49 27.50
N PRO A 26 15.20 5.19 28.65
CA PRO A 26 14.41 6.41 28.78
C PRO A 26 14.98 7.53 27.91
N ILE A 27 14.14 8.12 27.07
CA ILE A 27 14.42 9.32 26.28
C ILE A 27 14.05 10.57 27.08
N ALA A 28 12.94 10.51 27.83
CA ALA A 28 12.51 11.60 28.70
C ALA A 28 11.88 11.05 29.99
N GLN A 29 12.18 11.70 31.11
CA GLN A 29 11.53 11.43 32.40
C GLN A 29 10.71 12.65 32.80
N LEU A 30 9.42 12.44 32.99
CA LEU A 30 8.47 13.47 33.40
C LEU A 30 8.15 13.26 34.88
N ASN A 31 8.76 14.07 35.74
CA ASN A 31 8.44 14.12 37.16
C ASN A 31 7.27 15.09 37.36
N LYS A 32 6.05 14.57 37.57
CA LYS A 32 4.91 15.42 37.99
C LYS A 32 5.04 15.77 39.47
N SER A 33 5.87 16.76 39.77
CA SER A 33 5.90 17.42 41.08
C SER A 33 4.67 18.34 41.21
N LYS A 34 3.63 17.93 41.95
CA LYS A 34 2.71 18.85 42.69
C LYS A 34 1.61 18.17 43.52
N ASN A 35 1.40 16.85 43.45
CA ASN A 35 0.41 16.15 44.28
C ASN A 35 1.04 14.92 44.94
N LEU A 36 0.51 14.50 46.10
CA LEU A 36 1.04 13.49 47.03
C LEU A 36 1.49 12.13 46.44
N PHE A 37 1.26 11.87 45.15
CA PHE A 37 1.71 10.67 44.46
C PHE A 37 2.77 11.07 43.43
N ASN A 38 4.04 10.84 43.75
CA ASN A 38 5.17 10.96 42.83
C ASN A 38 5.05 9.89 41.72
N SER A 39 4.19 10.11 40.73
CA SER A 39 4.15 9.28 39.52
C SER A 39 5.23 9.77 38.55
N GLN A 40 6.36 9.07 38.54
CA GLN A 40 7.38 9.24 37.51
C GLN A 40 6.84 8.61 36.21
N LYS A 41 6.83 9.37 35.12
CA LYS A 41 6.42 8.89 33.80
C LYS A 41 7.63 8.89 32.89
N CYS A 42 7.98 7.75 32.30
CA CYS A 42 9.09 7.66 31.35
C CYS A 42 8.57 7.52 29.92
N ILE A 43 9.11 8.32 29.03
CA ILE A 43 9.06 8.06 27.59
C ILE A 43 10.33 7.29 27.26
N GLN A 44 10.22 6.06 26.77
CA GLN A 44 11.35 5.17 26.50
C GLN A 44 11.42 4.80 25.02
N ARG A 45 12.61 4.43 24.54
CA ARG A 45 12.85 3.88 23.20
C ARG A 45 13.64 2.60 23.28
N CYS A 46 13.26 1.62 22.47
CA CYS A 46 14.06 0.41 22.26
C CYS A 46 15.39 0.77 21.56
N SER A 47 16.51 0.60 22.26
CA SER A 47 17.86 1.01 21.87
C SER A 47 18.86 -0.13 22.04
N CYS A 48 20.06 -0.03 21.47
CA CYS A 48 21.07 -1.08 21.65
C CYS A 48 21.53 -1.23 23.11
N VAL A 49 21.70 -2.49 23.52
CA VAL A 49 22.02 -2.90 24.91
C VAL A 49 23.30 -2.25 25.43
N THR A 50 24.33 -2.20 24.60
CA THR A 50 25.62 -1.58 24.92
C THR A 50 26.12 -0.75 23.74
N ASP A 51 27.11 0.10 24.00
CA ASP A 51 27.73 0.96 23.00
C ASP A 51 28.63 0.17 22.03
N GLU A 52 28.85 -1.13 22.30
CA GLU A 52 29.48 -2.07 21.37
C GLU A 52 28.59 -2.40 20.17
N TYR A 53 27.30 -2.05 20.20
CA TYR A 53 26.39 -2.23 19.09
C TYR A 53 26.01 -0.88 18.49
N GLU A 54 25.83 -0.84 17.18
CA GLU A 54 25.28 0.29 16.44
C GLU A 54 23.93 -0.09 15.80
N GLU A 55 23.01 0.86 15.80
CA GLU A 55 21.71 0.74 15.15
C GLU A 55 21.90 0.83 13.63
N LYS A 56 21.59 -0.27 12.91
CA LYS A 56 21.62 -0.37 11.46
C LYS A 56 20.41 -1.16 10.97
N ASP A 57 19.63 -0.55 10.07
CA ASP A 57 18.45 -1.14 9.42
C ASP A 57 17.47 -1.79 10.42
N GLY A 58 17.19 -1.09 11.53
CA GLY A 58 16.27 -1.55 12.58
C GLY A 58 16.82 -2.67 13.48
N ASN A 59 18.11 -2.99 13.38
CA ASN A 59 18.79 -4.00 14.20
C ASN A 59 20.00 -3.42 14.93
N CYS A 60 20.37 -4.01 16.07
CA CYS A 60 21.62 -3.69 16.78
C CYS A 60 22.73 -4.63 16.35
N ILE A 61 23.69 -4.11 15.58
CA ILE A 61 24.81 -4.86 15.01
C ILE A 61 26.09 -4.49 15.76
N LYS A 62 26.91 -5.47 16.14
CA LYS A 62 28.17 -5.21 16.86
C LYS A 62 29.09 -4.32 16.00
N LYS A 63 29.52 -3.18 16.55
CA LYS A 63 30.54 -2.30 15.96
C LYS A 63 31.80 -3.13 15.75
N ILE A 64 32.25 -3.21 14.51
CA ILE A 64 33.55 -3.77 14.18
C ILE A 64 34.55 -2.66 14.47
N ASP A 65 35.44 -2.86 15.45
CA ASP A 65 36.51 -1.90 15.80
C ASP A 65 37.23 -1.45 14.53
N LYS A 66 37.05 -0.17 14.18
CA LYS A 66 37.63 0.43 12.97
C LYS A 66 39.04 0.98 13.18
N ASP A 67 39.61 0.88 14.38
CA ASP A 67 40.91 1.46 14.71
C ASP A 67 42.04 0.43 14.64
N SER A 68 42.78 0.47 13.53
CA SER A 68 44.22 0.16 13.35
C SER A 68 44.59 -0.20 11.90
N ASN A 69 43.63 -0.39 10.99
CA ASN A 69 43.89 -1.03 9.69
C ASN A 69 43.84 -0.12 8.45
N GLU A 70 43.46 1.16 8.54
CA GLU A 70 43.31 1.99 7.33
C GLU A 70 44.66 2.41 6.72
N GLN A 71 45.64 2.73 7.56
CA GLN A 71 47.00 3.04 7.09
C GLN A 71 47.73 1.78 6.57
N ASP A 72 47.53 0.64 7.24
CA ASP A 72 48.14 -0.63 6.83
C ASP A 72 47.50 -1.18 5.53
N SER A 73 46.21 -0.90 5.30
CA SER A 73 45.56 -1.25 4.04
C SER A 73 45.99 -0.37 2.86
N LEU A 74 46.28 0.92 3.07
CA LEU A 74 46.90 1.78 2.05
C LEU A 74 48.30 1.27 1.68
N ILE A 75 49.14 0.94 2.67
CA ILE A 75 50.49 0.40 2.45
C ILE A 75 50.43 -0.97 1.74
N ARG A 76 49.51 -1.86 2.13
CA ARG A 76 49.29 -3.14 1.43
C ARG A 76 48.88 -2.92 -0.02
N CYS A 77 48.03 -1.92 -0.30
CA CYS A 77 47.64 -1.60 -1.68
C CYS A 77 48.80 -1.03 -2.48
N MET A 78 49.59 -0.11 -1.94
CA MET A 78 50.78 0.40 -2.65
C MET A 78 51.81 -0.70 -2.95
N ARG A 79 51.87 -1.75 -2.11
CA ARG A 79 52.72 -2.94 -2.34
C ARG A 79 52.11 -3.96 -3.32
N GLY A 80 50.98 -3.67 -3.96
CA GLY A 80 50.32 -4.56 -4.93
C GLY A 80 49.42 -5.64 -4.32
N ASN A 81 49.23 -5.66 -3.00
CA ASN A 81 48.49 -6.71 -2.27
C ASN A 81 47.00 -6.37 -2.05
N CYS A 82 46.37 -5.66 -2.99
CA CYS A 82 44.94 -5.33 -2.88
C CYS A 82 44.05 -6.12 -3.84
N THR A 83 42.89 -6.52 -3.34
CA THR A 83 41.87 -7.23 -4.11
C THR A 83 41.27 -6.29 -5.18
N LEU A 84 40.94 -6.85 -6.34
CA LEU A 84 40.25 -6.11 -7.40
C LEU A 84 38.94 -5.53 -6.83
N MET A 85 38.57 -4.32 -7.25
CA MET A 85 37.39 -3.58 -6.77
C MET A 85 37.41 -3.06 -5.33
N LYS A 86 38.50 -3.24 -4.57
CA LYS A 86 38.64 -2.62 -3.25
C LYS A 86 38.63 -1.09 -3.36
N GLU A 87 37.84 -0.44 -2.51
CA GLU A 87 37.75 1.01 -2.41
C GLU A 87 38.74 1.53 -1.35
N ILE A 88 39.39 2.66 -1.63
CA ILE A 88 40.35 3.31 -0.74
C ILE A 88 40.07 4.81 -0.75
N SER A 89 40.10 5.45 0.43
CA SER A 89 40.10 6.92 0.53
C SER A 89 41.54 7.46 0.43
N ASP A 90 41.74 8.43 -0.44
CA ASP A 90 43.03 9.04 -0.77
C ASP A 90 42.93 10.56 -0.62
N LEU A 91 43.47 11.07 0.50
CA LEU A 91 43.55 12.50 0.77
C LEU A 91 44.56 13.14 -0.18
N GLY A 92 44.10 14.07 -1.02
CA GLY A 92 44.89 14.73 -2.05
C GLY A 92 44.82 14.07 -3.44
N CYS A 93 44.11 12.94 -3.58
CA CYS A 93 44.01 12.20 -4.86
C CYS A 93 45.38 11.76 -5.44
N MET A 94 46.37 11.54 -4.57
CA MET A 94 47.76 11.23 -4.93
C MET A 94 47.91 9.90 -5.69
N LEU A 95 47.01 8.95 -5.48
CA LEU A 95 47.03 7.64 -6.13
C LEU A 95 46.47 7.63 -7.54
N LYS A 96 45.88 8.73 -8.03
CA LYS A 96 45.21 8.75 -9.34
C LYS A 96 46.20 8.36 -10.45
N GLY A 97 45.91 7.25 -11.14
CA GLY A 97 46.74 6.77 -12.24
C GLY A 97 48.01 6.02 -11.81
N ILE A 98 48.27 5.87 -10.51
CA ILE A 98 49.39 5.05 -10.02
C ILE A 98 49.06 3.57 -10.22
N PHE A 99 50.05 2.81 -10.68
CA PHE A 99 49.95 1.35 -10.82
C PHE A 99 50.00 0.67 -9.44
N CYS A 100 49.11 -0.30 -9.24
CA CYS A 100 49.06 -1.16 -8.06
C CYS A 100 49.34 -2.61 -8.48
N GLY A 101 50.61 -3.00 -8.53
CA GLY A 101 51.04 -4.26 -9.12
C GLY A 101 51.14 -4.21 -10.65
N THR A 102 51.25 -5.37 -11.31
CA THR A 102 51.69 -5.45 -12.72
C THR A 102 50.70 -4.89 -13.74
N ASN A 103 49.39 -5.00 -13.49
CA ASN A 103 48.33 -4.71 -14.48
C ASN A 103 47.12 -3.98 -13.88
N ARG A 104 47.29 -3.23 -12.80
CA ARG A 104 46.17 -2.57 -12.12
C ARG A 104 46.47 -1.10 -11.90
N ILE A 105 45.45 -0.27 -12.04
CA ILE A 105 45.55 1.19 -11.89
C ILE A 105 44.47 1.69 -10.94
N PHE A 106 44.79 2.66 -10.09
CA PHE A 106 43.81 3.35 -9.28
C PHE A 106 43.01 4.35 -10.13
N LYS A 107 41.68 4.17 -10.16
CA LYS A 107 40.74 5.08 -10.83
C LYS A 107 39.87 5.77 -9.79
N THR A 108 39.78 7.09 -9.85
CA THR A 108 38.89 7.89 -8.99
C THR A 108 37.43 7.55 -9.29
N ILE A 109 36.68 7.10 -8.28
CA ILE A 109 35.22 6.93 -8.32
C ILE A 109 34.55 8.27 -8.04
N PHE A 110 35.02 8.99 -7.03
CA PHE A 110 34.41 10.23 -6.54
C PHE A 110 35.48 11.17 -5.99
N LYS A 111 35.27 12.48 -6.17
CA LYS A 111 36.14 13.56 -5.66
C LYS A 111 35.27 14.49 -4.80
N LYS A 112 35.58 14.60 -3.51
CA LYS A 112 34.92 15.51 -2.57
C LYS A 112 35.82 16.72 -2.31
N GLN A 113 35.31 17.92 -2.58
CA GLN A 113 35.96 19.17 -2.19
C GLN A 113 35.13 19.80 -1.07
N ARG A 114 35.71 19.98 0.13
CA ARG A 114 35.06 20.70 1.23
C ARG A 114 35.31 22.20 1.06
N ILE A 115 34.26 22.97 0.84
CA ILE A 115 34.32 24.44 0.87
C ILE A 115 34.76 24.84 2.30
N GLY A 116 35.93 25.49 2.42
CA GLY A 116 36.53 25.90 3.71
C GLY A 116 37.87 25.26 4.06
N TYR A 117 38.29 24.18 3.39
CA TYR A 117 39.61 23.55 3.60
C TYR A 117 40.25 23.17 2.26
N MET A 118 41.55 23.44 2.07
CA MET A 118 42.29 23.13 0.83
C MET A 118 42.50 21.62 0.55
N ASN A 119 41.89 20.72 1.34
CA ASN A 119 42.06 19.28 1.17
C ASN A 119 40.96 18.69 0.28
N ILE A 120 41.39 18.06 -0.82
CA ILE A 120 40.55 17.28 -1.72
C ILE A 120 40.59 15.82 -1.25
N GLU A 121 39.45 15.16 -1.11
CA GLU A 121 39.39 13.73 -0.79
C GLU A 121 38.93 12.95 -2.03
N CYS A 122 39.69 11.94 -2.46
CA CYS A 122 39.30 11.05 -3.55
C CYS A 122 38.99 9.64 -3.05
N LEU A 123 37.86 9.09 -3.48
CA LEU A 123 37.59 7.66 -3.35
C LEU A 123 38.08 6.94 -4.62
N MET A 124 39.00 5.99 -4.48
CA MET A 124 39.63 5.27 -5.60
C MET A 124 39.16 3.81 -5.67
N ARG A 125 39.02 3.26 -6.89
CA ARG A 125 38.82 1.83 -7.17
C ARG A 125 39.97 1.26 -7.97
N LEU A 126 40.37 0.03 -7.64
CA LEU A 126 41.30 -0.74 -8.46
C LEU A 126 40.61 -1.35 -9.68
N LEU A 127 41.12 -1.05 -10.88
CA LEU A 127 40.69 -1.67 -12.14
C LEU A 127 41.87 -2.33 -12.87
N LEU A 128 41.58 -3.33 -13.70
CA LEU A 128 42.54 -3.89 -14.65
C LEU A 128 42.88 -2.82 -15.69
N GLY A 129 44.16 -2.47 -15.81
CA GLY A 129 44.64 -1.55 -16.83
C GLY A 129 44.76 -2.26 -18.18
N GLU A 130 44.27 -1.65 -19.26
CA GLU A 130 44.53 -2.12 -20.61
C GLU A 130 46.02 -1.94 -20.96
N LEU A 131 46.76 -3.04 -21.06
CA LEU A 131 48.08 -3.04 -21.67
C LEU A 131 47.91 -2.76 -23.16
N LYS A 132 48.02 -1.50 -23.58
CA LYS A 132 48.38 -1.20 -24.97
C LYS A 132 49.87 -1.53 -25.14
N PRO A 133 50.26 -2.50 -25.98
CA PRO A 133 51.67 -2.75 -26.25
C PRO A 133 52.28 -1.49 -26.89
N ARG A 134 53.28 -0.91 -26.21
CA ARG A 134 54.15 0.10 -26.83
C ARG A 134 54.89 -0.58 -27.98
N LYS A 135 54.53 -0.23 -29.22
CA LYS A 135 55.33 -0.52 -30.41
C LYS A 135 56.68 0.22 -30.31
N PRO A 136 57.83 -0.47 -30.44
CA PRO A 136 59.11 0.19 -30.70
C PRO A 136 59.20 0.62 -32.17
N PRO A 137 60.03 1.61 -32.52
CA PRO A 137 60.17 2.08 -33.90
C PRO A 137 61.03 1.13 -34.75
N VAL A 138 60.45 0.75 -35.89
CA VAL A 138 60.98 0.38 -37.21
C VAL A 138 62.52 0.30 -37.39
N CYS A 139 63.00 -0.85 -37.90
CA CYS A 139 63.67 -0.98 -39.22
C CYS A 139 64.12 -2.44 -39.52
N TRP A 140 63.63 -2.99 -40.65
CA TRP A 140 64.21 -3.92 -41.67
C TRP A 140 65.07 -5.13 -41.22
N THR A 141 65.00 -6.37 -41.75
CA THR A 141 64.40 -7.00 -42.94
C THR A 141 64.59 -8.53 -42.86
N GLU A 142 63.71 -9.28 -43.56
CA GLU A 142 63.94 -10.59 -44.21
C GLU A 142 64.25 -11.81 -43.29
N THR A 143 63.77 -13.05 -43.48
CA THR A 143 63.17 -13.74 -44.64
C THR A 143 62.55 -15.07 -44.15
N LEU A 144 61.29 -15.31 -44.58
CA LEU A 144 60.74 -16.53 -45.19
C LEU A 144 60.69 -17.94 -44.53
N SER A 145 59.49 -18.53 -44.77
CA SER A 145 59.10 -19.95 -44.89
C SER A 145 58.72 -20.73 -43.62
N SER A 146 57.77 -21.66 -43.59
CA SER A 146 56.43 -21.89 -44.18
C SER A 146 56.03 -23.33 -43.77
N HIS A 147 54.72 -23.57 -43.54
CA HIS A 147 53.95 -24.84 -43.50
C HIS A 147 53.09 -24.94 -42.22
N SER A 148 51.76 -24.84 -42.21
CA SER A 148 50.64 -25.48 -42.95
C SER A 148 50.41 -26.96 -42.62
N GLU A 149 49.29 -27.26 -41.95
CA GLU A 149 48.34 -28.39 -42.14
C GLU A 149 47.46 -28.53 -40.88
N GLN A 150 46.18 -28.13 -40.91
CA GLN A 150 44.99 -28.93 -41.26
C GLN A 150 44.79 -30.19 -40.39
N PHE A 151 43.76 -30.19 -39.54
CA PHE A 151 42.98 -31.41 -39.27
C PHE A 151 41.52 -31.09 -38.93
N SER A 152 40.65 -31.84 -39.59
CA SER A 152 39.20 -31.76 -39.70
C SER A 152 38.49 -32.74 -38.75
N LEU A 153 37.34 -32.28 -38.20
CA LEU A 153 36.04 -32.93 -37.88
C LEU A 153 35.90 -34.48 -37.90
N PRO A 154 35.02 -35.10 -37.06
CA PRO A 154 33.58 -35.15 -37.38
C PRO A 154 32.53 -35.19 -36.22
N ILE A 155 31.41 -34.50 -36.47
CA ILE A 155 29.97 -34.86 -36.37
C ILE A 155 29.54 -36.02 -35.45
N ALA A 156 28.62 -35.77 -34.51
CA ALA A 156 27.45 -36.63 -34.20
C ALA A 156 26.41 -35.92 -33.30
N ASP A 157 25.19 -35.77 -33.85
CA ASP A 157 23.83 -35.86 -33.28
C ASP A 157 23.45 -35.26 -31.92
N PHE A 158 22.43 -34.38 -31.89
CA PHE A 158 21.05 -34.74 -31.48
C PHE A 158 20.07 -33.53 -31.47
N CYS A 159 18.92 -33.75 -32.12
CA CYS A 159 17.56 -33.21 -31.86
C CYS A 159 17.15 -31.76 -32.17
N THR A 160 16.67 -31.58 -33.41
CA THR A 160 15.30 -31.12 -33.76
C THR A 160 14.65 -29.97 -32.99
N LEU A 161 14.73 -28.76 -33.56
CA LEU A 161 13.67 -27.75 -33.46
C LEU A 161 13.16 -27.44 -34.88
N LYS A 162 11.92 -27.85 -35.17
CA LYS A 162 11.16 -27.43 -36.35
C LYS A 162 10.96 -25.91 -36.27
N LEU A 163 11.79 -25.13 -36.96
CA LEU A 163 11.41 -23.78 -37.36
C LEU A 163 10.46 -23.94 -38.56
N LEU A 164 9.19 -23.56 -38.35
CA LEU A 164 8.23 -23.34 -39.42
C LEU A 164 8.81 -22.28 -40.36
N VAL A 165 9.30 -22.74 -41.51
CA VAL A 165 9.56 -21.92 -42.68
C VAL A 165 8.23 -21.28 -43.08
N LEU A 166 8.05 -19.99 -42.79
CA LEU A 166 6.97 -19.20 -43.38
C LEU A 166 7.24 -19.14 -44.88
N SER A 167 6.34 -19.75 -45.64
CA SER A 167 6.39 -19.85 -47.11
C SER A 167 6.50 -18.46 -47.77
N ASN A 168 7.50 -18.30 -48.64
CA ASN A 168 7.72 -17.11 -49.49
C ASN A 168 6.71 -17.02 -50.66
N ASP A 169 5.41 -17.20 -50.41
CA ASP A 169 4.43 -17.49 -51.47
C ASP A 169 3.64 -16.27 -52.02
N CYS A 170 4.04 -15.04 -51.70
CA CYS A 170 3.54 -13.85 -52.42
C CYS A 170 4.30 -13.61 -53.76
N GLY A 171 5.21 -14.52 -54.15
CA GLY A 171 5.89 -14.50 -55.44
C GLY A 171 4.98 -14.91 -56.61
N ASN A 172 4.65 -13.95 -57.47
CA ASN A 172 4.08 -14.09 -58.82
C ASN A 172 2.60 -14.44 -59.05
N LYS A 173 1.73 -14.76 -58.07
CA LYS A 173 0.29 -14.95 -58.38
C LYS A 173 -0.74 -14.76 -57.25
N ARG A 174 -0.35 -14.50 -56.01
CA ARG A 174 -1.28 -14.32 -54.87
C ARG A 174 -1.20 -12.91 -54.28
N ILE A 175 -2.39 -12.32 -54.08
CA ILE A 175 -2.57 -11.03 -53.40
C ILE A 175 -2.41 -11.29 -51.89
N CYS A 176 -1.50 -10.58 -51.24
CA CYS A 176 -1.28 -10.72 -49.79
C CYS A 176 -2.44 -10.05 -49.02
N LYS A 177 -2.82 -10.59 -47.86
CA LYS A 177 -3.87 -10.04 -47.01
C LYS A 177 -3.39 -8.78 -46.28
N ILE A 178 -4.29 -7.83 -46.05
CA ILE A 178 -3.95 -6.68 -45.21
C ILE A 178 -3.60 -7.18 -43.81
N GLY A 179 -2.44 -6.78 -43.29
CA GLY A 179 -1.89 -7.22 -42.02
C GLY A 179 -0.95 -8.42 -42.09
N GLU A 180 -0.84 -9.08 -43.24
CA GLU A 180 0.11 -10.19 -43.48
C GLU A 180 1.56 -9.69 -43.43
N THR A 181 2.42 -10.47 -42.78
CA THR A 181 3.84 -10.18 -42.57
C THR A 181 4.70 -11.08 -43.43
N ILE A 182 5.71 -10.51 -44.07
CA ILE A 182 6.65 -11.22 -44.92
C ILE A 182 8.09 -10.95 -44.46
N PHE A 183 8.97 -11.90 -44.73
CA PHE A 183 10.41 -11.74 -44.60
C PHE A 183 10.99 -11.39 -45.96
N ASP A 184 11.67 -10.26 -46.05
CA ASP A 184 12.16 -9.69 -47.29
C ASP A 184 13.65 -9.35 -47.18
N VAL A 185 14.44 -9.94 -48.08
CA VAL A 185 15.89 -9.72 -48.15
C VAL A 185 16.14 -8.44 -48.94
N ASP A 186 17.01 -7.59 -48.39
CA ASP A 186 17.34 -6.25 -48.84
C ASP A 186 16.21 -5.21 -48.79
N CYS A 187 15.13 -5.50 -48.04
CA CYS A 187 13.98 -4.58 -47.95
C CYS A 187 13.35 -4.25 -49.33
N SER A 188 13.59 -5.08 -50.35
CA SER A 188 13.20 -4.91 -51.76
C SER A 188 11.70 -4.67 -51.99
N LEU A 189 10.85 -5.09 -51.07
CA LEU A 189 9.39 -4.97 -51.12
C LEU A 189 8.86 -3.71 -50.42
N THR A 190 9.68 -2.95 -49.68
CA THR A 190 9.25 -1.70 -49.03
C THR A 190 8.68 -0.72 -50.05
N GLY A 191 7.44 -0.28 -49.84
CA GLY A 191 6.72 0.61 -50.75
C GLY A 191 6.04 -0.08 -51.94
N ASN A 192 6.30 -1.37 -52.21
CA ASN A 192 5.61 -2.11 -53.26
C ASN A 192 4.15 -2.39 -52.87
N LYS A 193 3.28 -2.49 -53.88
CA LYS A 193 1.85 -2.77 -53.68
C LYS A 193 1.66 -4.22 -53.23
N CYS A 194 1.00 -4.40 -52.09
CA CYS A 194 0.60 -5.71 -51.58
C CYS A 194 -0.91 -5.99 -51.76
N GLY A 195 -1.69 -4.96 -52.12
CA GLY A 195 -3.13 -5.05 -52.39
C GLY A 195 -3.68 -3.73 -52.98
N LYS A 196 -4.98 -3.68 -53.29
CA LYS A 196 -5.62 -2.45 -53.79
C LYS A 196 -5.60 -1.38 -52.70
N ASN A 197 -4.88 -0.28 -52.93
CA ASN A 197 -4.61 0.80 -51.96
C ASN A 197 -3.81 0.35 -50.73
N ALA A 198 -2.95 -0.66 -50.88
CA ALA A 198 -2.10 -1.18 -49.81
C ALA A 198 -0.64 -1.35 -50.26
N ILE A 199 0.30 -1.09 -49.35
CA ILE A 199 1.76 -1.15 -49.55
C ILE A 199 2.45 -1.92 -48.42
N PHE A 200 3.62 -2.48 -48.70
CA PHE A 200 4.48 -3.04 -47.67
C PHE A 200 5.24 -1.94 -46.91
N ILE A 201 5.25 -2.05 -45.58
CA ILE A 201 6.03 -1.20 -44.68
C ILE A 201 6.93 -2.06 -43.78
N PRO A 202 8.17 -1.66 -43.48
CA PRO A 202 9.03 -2.39 -42.55
C PRO A 202 8.49 -2.27 -41.11
N ILE A 203 8.43 -3.41 -40.40
CA ILE A 203 8.14 -3.48 -38.96
C ILE A 203 9.43 -3.60 -38.16
N ILE A 204 10.39 -4.39 -38.69
CA ILE A 204 11.68 -4.65 -38.07
C ILE A 204 12.74 -4.56 -39.16
N GLU A 205 13.71 -3.67 -38.98
CA GLU A 205 14.96 -3.63 -39.74
C GLU A 205 16.08 -4.12 -38.83
N GLU A 206 16.68 -5.27 -39.14
CA GLU A 206 17.91 -5.68 -38.48
C GLU A 206 19.09 -4.92 -39.10
N LYS A 207 19.59 -3.90 -38.39
CA LYS A 207 20.83 -3.21 -38.77
C LYS A 207 22.04 -4.09 -38.41
N PHE A 208 22.50 -4.90 -39.36
CA PHE A 208 23.85 -5.45 -39.29
C PHE A 208 24.90 -4.39 -39.67
N ASN A 209 26.06 -4.49 -39.04
CA ASN A 209 27.22 -3.61 -39.21
C ASN A 209 27.52 -3.39 -40.72
N PRO A 210 27.85 -2.16 -41.19
CA PRO A 210 27.75 -1.73 -42.60
C PRO A 210 28.63 -2.45 -43.64
N LEU A 211 29.31 -3.55 -43.30
CA LEU A 211 30.43 -4.04 -44.09
C LEU A 211 30.18 -5.32 -44.90
N MET A 212 29.28 -6.28 -44.56
CA MET A 212 29.25 -7.56 -45.32
C MET A 212 27.95 -8.39 -45.37
N ALA A 213 26.74 -7.90 -45.03
CA ALA A 213 25.52 -8.73 -45.10
C ALA A 213 24.30 -8.01 -45.70
N PRO A 214 23.44 -8.71 -46.46
CA PRO A 214 22.18 -8.17 -46.97
C PRO A 214 21.24 -7.77 -45.83
N ARG A 215 20.42 -6.74 -46.06
CA ARG A 215 19.53 -6.18 -45.03
C ARG A 215 18.27 -7.05 -44.92
N ASN A 216 18.11 -7.79 -43.84
CA ASN A 216 16.89 -8.54 -43.63
C ASN A 216 15.80 -7.66 -43.03
N CYS A 217 14.61 -7.70 -43.63
CA CYS A 217 13.49 -6.87 -43.22
C CYS A 217 12.24 -7.71 -43.03
N ILE A 218 11.56 -7.51 -41.89
CA ILE A 218 10.20 -8.01 -41.72
C ILE A 218 9.25 -6.89 -42.11
N GLN A 219 8.43 -7.11 -43.14
CA GLN A 219 7.50 -6.11 -43.66
C GLN A 219 6.05 -6.54 -43.49
N ARG A 220 5.13 -5.57 -43.41
CA ARG A 220 3.68 -5.78 -43.29
C ARG A 220 2.93 -5.09 -44.41
N CYS A 221 1.94 -5.78 -44.97
CA CYS A 221 1.00 -5.17 -45.90
C CYS A 221 0.00 -4.27 -45.16
N THR A 222 -0.03 -2.96 -45.48
CA THR A 222 -0.89 -1.96 -44.81
C THR A 222 -1.54 -1.01 -45.80
N CYS A 223 -2.64 -0.34 -45.41
CA CYS A 223 -3.27 0.66 -46.27
C CYS A 223 -2.34 1.86 -46.49
N LYS A 224 -2.28 2.37 -47.73
CA LYS A 224 -1.37 3.46 -48.14
C LYS A 224 -1.51 4.72 -47.27
N THR A 225 -2.72 5.02 -46.83
CA THR A 225 -3.04 6.10 -45.89
C THR A 225 -4.10 5.60 -44.90
N THR A 226 -3.73 5.50 -43.62
CA THR A 226 -4.62 5.05 -42.53
C THR A 226 -5.80 6.00 -42.30
N HIS A 227 -5.65 7.27 -42.71
CA HIS A 227 -6.70 8.28 -42.58
C HIS A 227 -7.78 8.15 -43.67
N GLU A 228 -7.43 7.77 -44.91
CA GLU A 228 -8.36 7.77 -46.05
C GLU A 228 -8.98 6.38 -46.33
N TYR A 229 -8.30 5.30 -45.95
CA TYR A 229 -8.73 3.94 -46.27
C TYR A 229 -8.99 3.08 -45.03
N VAL A 230 -9.96 2.16 -45.15
CA VAL A 230 -10.26 1.12 -44.17
C VAL A 230 -9.81 -0.22 -44.73
N ALA A 231 -9.09 -0.99 -43.91
CA ALA A 231 -8.63 -2.32 -44.25
C ALA A 231 -9.81 -3.30 -44.40
N LYS A 232 -9.89 -3.97 -45.55
CA LYS A 232 -10.61 -5.22 -45.76
C LYS A 232 -9.61 -6.36 -45.91
N SER A 233 -10.10 -7.58 -46.08
CA SER A 233 -9.26 -8.79 -46.14
C SER A 233 -8.12 -8.73 -47.16
N ILE A 234 -8.35 -8.18 -48.35
CA ILE A 234 -7.40 -8.13 -49.48
C ILE A 234 -7.30 -6.76 -50.16
N SER A 235 -7.97 -5.73 -49.62
CA SER A 235 -8.05 -4.41 -50.21
C SER A 235 -8.28 -3.33 -49.15
N CYS A 236 -7.96 -2.09 -49.49
CA CYS A 236 -8.23 -0.93 -48.66
C CYS A 236 -9.29 -0.07 -49.38
N GLU A 237 -10.42 0.14 -48.73
CA GLU A 237 -11.55 0.91 -49.28
C GLU A 237 -11.56 2.34 -48.77
N LYS A 238 -11.79 3.30 -49.66
CA LYS A 238 -11.86 4.71 -49.31
C LYS A 238 -13.05 4.92 -48.37
N LYS A 239 -12.84 5.58 -47.24
CA LYS A 239 -13.93 5.96 -46.33
C LYS A 239 -14.98 6.73 -47.13
N ARG A 240 -16.26 6.32 -47.05
CA ARG A 240 -17.36 7.06 -47.68
C ARG A 240 -17.73 8.23 -46.77
N ASP A 241 -17.48 9.43 -47.25
CA ASP A 241 -17.76 10.68 -46.55
C ASP A 241 -19.27 10.87 -46.36
N LYS A 242 -19.74 10.77 -45.11
CA LYS A 242 -20.95 11.49 -44.67
C LYS A 242 -20.50 12.85 -44.11
N ILE A 243 -20.45 13.83 -45.01
CA ILE A 243 -20.62 15.30 -44.88
C ILE A 243 -21.18 15.71 -43.49
N LYS A 244 -20.55 16.56 -42.65
CA LYS A 244 -20.32 18.02 -42.79
C LYS A 244 -19.36 18.58 -41.68
N ILE A 245 -18.37 19.40 -42.10
CA ILE A 245 -17.73 20.60 -41.44
C ILE A 245 -16.74 20.33 -40.26
N GLU A 246 -15.40 20.41 -40.47
CA GLU A 246 -14.47 21.57 -40.31
C GLU A 246 -14.37 22.10 -38.86
N LYS A 247 -13.23 22.32 -38.18
CA LYS A 247 -11.79 22.43 -38.47
C LYS A 247 -10.98 22.18 -37.18
N GLN A 248 -9.81 21.56 -37.33
CA GLN A 248 -8.55 21.75 -36.59
C GLN A 248 -8.57 22.04 -35.06
N SER A 249 -8.19 21.03 -34.25
CA SER A 249 -7.06 21.12 -33.30
C SER A 249 -6.68 19.70 -32.81
N HIS A 250 -5.42 19.49 -32.47
CA HIS A 250 -4.83 18.18 -32.21
C HIS A 250 -5.35 17.52 -30.91
N SER A 251 -5.93 16.32 -31.10
CA SER A 251 -6.15 15.16 -30.21
C SER A 251 -6.76 15.34 -28.80
N PHE A 252 -8.05 15.68 -28.76
CA PHE A 252 -8.97 15.35 -27.64
C PHE A 252 -9.68 13.98 -27.85
N THR A 253 -9.50 13.35 -29.01
CA THR A 253 -10.25 12.15 -29.45
C THR A 253 -9.73 10.81 -28.89
N GLU A 254 -8.67 10.80 -28.10
CA GLU A 254 -8.14 9.55 -27.54
C GLU A 254 -8.95 9.06 -26.32
N TYR A 255 -9.71 9.95 -25.67
CA TYR A 255 -10.47 9.63 -24.45
C TYR A 255 -12.00 9.69 -24.63
N CYS A 256 -12.52 10.36 -25.66
CA CYS A 256 -13.96 10.45 -25.92
C CYS A 256 -14.36 9.76 -27.24
N PRO A 257 -15.15 8.66 -27.22
CA PRO A 257 -15.62 7.98 -28.44
C PRO A 257 -16.57 8.80 -29.32
N GLN A 258 -17.11 9.92 -28.82
CA GLN A 258 -18.07 10.77 -29.54
C GLN A 258 -17.74 12.25 -29.34
N ALA A 259 -17.90 13.05 -30.40
CA ALA A 259 -17.67 14.50 -30.35
C ALA A 259 -18.77 15.25 -29.57
N TYR A 260 -19.95 14.64 -29.42
CA TYR A 260 -21.09 15.19 -28.71
C TYR A 260 -21.84 14.05 -28.00
N TYR A 261 -22.12 14.25 -26.72
CA TYR A 261 -22.92 13.33 -25.93
C TYR A 261 -24.36 13.83 -25.85
N SER A 262 -25.30 12.90 -25.84
CA SER A 262 -26.70 13.21 -25.56
C SER A 262 -26.83 13.67 -24.10
N HIS A 263 -27.74 14.60 -23.81
CA HIS A 263 -28.08 14.92 -22.41
C HIS A 263 -28.48 13.63 -21.66
N ALA A 264 -27.87 13.41 -20.49
CA ALA A 264 -27.99 12.19 -19.66
C ALA A 264 -27.35 10.91 -20.23
N GLN A 265 -26.49 11.00 -21.26
CA GLN A 265 -25.70 9.86 -21.70
C GLN A 265 -24.56 9.57 -20.72
N GLU A 266 -24.53 8.34 -20.20
CA GLU A 266 -23.51 7.90 -19.26
C GLU A 266 -22.27 7.37 -19.99
N ILE A 267 -21.09 7.62 -19.42
CA ILE A 267 -19.81 7.07 -19.92
C ILE A 267 -19.01 6.48 -18.77
N THR A 268 -18.22 5.46 -19.06
CA THR A 268 -17.25 4.91 -18.11
C THR A 268 -15.91 5.58 -18.32
N ASP A 269 -15.49 6.37 -17.34
CA ASP A 269 -14.21 7.07 -17.34
C ASP A 269 -13.33 6.55 -16.20
N ILE A 270 -12.35 5.72 -16.55
CA ILE A 270 -11.46 5.09 -15.57
C ILE A 270 -10.50 6.15 -15.03
N GLY A 271 -10.70 6.54 -13.77
CA GLY A 271 -9.89 7.56 -13.10
C GLY A 271 -10.42 8.99 -13.20
N CYS A 272 -11.70 9.18 -13.58
CA CYS A 272 -12.38 10.49 -13.59
C CYS A 272 -11.66 11.59 -14.39
N ARG A 273 -10.93 11.22 -15.46
CA ARG A 273 -10.15 12.16 -16.28
C ARG A 273 -11.01 13.11 -17.12
N LEU A 274 -12.26 12.77 -17.35
CA LEU A 274 -13.22 13.55 -18.14
C LEU A 274 -14.10 14.46 -17.27
N ALA A 275 -14.08 14.32 -15.94
CA ALA A 275 -14.86 15.17 -15.04
C ALA A 275 -14.55 16.66 -15.27
N GLY A 276 -15.59 17.47 -15.49
CA GLY A 276 -15.48 18.90 -15.77
C GLY A 276 -15.29 19.27 -17.24
N HIS A 277 -14.91 18.32 -18.11
CA HIS A 277 -14.76 18.57 -19.54
C HIS A 277 -16.11 18.76 -20.24
N VAL A 278 -16.14 19.63 -21.26
CA VAL A 278 -17.33 19.94 -22.05
C VAL A 278 -17.68 18.74 -22.93
N CYS A 279 -18.91 18.23 -22.84
CA CYS A 279 -19.40 17.08 -23.61
C CYS A 279 -20.49 17.45 -24.64
N GLY A 280 -20.80 18.75 -24.75
CA GLY A 280 -21.66 19.34 -25.77
C GLY A 280 -22.00 20.79 -25.43
N THR A 281 -22.83 21.46 -26.25
CA THR A 281 -23.24 22.84 -26.00
C THR A 281 -23.97 22.93 -24.66
N ASN A 282 -23.39 23.65 -23.68
CA ASN A 282 -23.87 23.77 -22.31
C ASN A 282 -23.91 22.45 -21.50
N MET A 283 -23.11 21.44 -21.87
CA MET A 283 -23.01 20.18 -21.14
C MET A 283 -21.56 19.92 -20.72
N ARG A 284 -21.37 19.42 -19.51
CA ARG A 284 -20.07 18.95 -18.99
C ARG A 284 -20.23 17.56 -18.42
N PHE A 285 -19.19 16.74 -18.51
CA PHE A 285 -19.16 15.49 -17.75
C PHE A 285 -19.10 15.81 -16.26
N VAL A 286 -20.01 15.21 -15.52
CA VAL A 286 -20.04 15.27 -14.06
C VAL A 286 -19.74 13.86 -13.55
N PRO A 287 -18.81 13.70 -12.59
CA PRO A 287 -18.58 12.39 -12.00
C PRO A 287 -19.88 11.93 -11.36
N MET A 288 -20.29 10.70 -11.65
CA MET A 288 -21.36 10.09 -10.88
C MET A 288 -20.89 9.96 -9.43
N GLU A 289 -21.66 10.50 -8.48
CA GLU A 289 -21.38 10.28 -7.07
C GLU A 289 -21.52 8.79 -6.74
N TRP A 290 -20.37 8.11 -6.59
CA TRP A 290 -20.29 6.69 -6.26
C TRP A 290 -20.72 6.37 -4.83
N TYR A 291 -20.95 7.39 -4.01
CA TYR A 291 -21.22 7.22 -2.60
C TYR A 291 -22.43 8.06 -2.17
N CYS A 292 -23.08 7.56 -1.14
CA CYS A 292 -24.05 8.32 -0.40
C CYS A 292 -23.33 9.01 0.76
N GLU A 293 -23.58 10.31 0.96
CA GLU A 293 -22.92 11.07 2.02
C GLU A 293 -23.12 10.37 3.39
N GLY A 294 -22.01 10.10 4.08
CA GLY A 294 -22.03 9.41 5.38
C GLY A 294 -22.56 7.98 5.37
N GLY A 295 -22.65 7.31 4.21
CA GLY A 295 -23.21 5.97 4.08
C GLY A 295 -24.74 5.91 4.03
N PHE A 296 -25.43 7.06 3.99
CA PHE A 296 -26.90 7.14 3.94
C PHE A 296 -27.38 7.70 2.61
N CYS A 297 -28.07 6.87 1.83
CA CYS A 297 -28.64 7.26 0.54
C CYS A 297 -30.04 7.84 0.71
N GLN A 298 -30.36 8.83 -0.13
CA GLN A 298 -31.75 9.21 -0.34
C GLN A 298 -32.52 8.04 -0.94
N LEU A 299 -33.78 7.90 -0.54
CA LEU A 299 -34.67 6.88 -1.09
C LEU A 299 -34.75 7.02 -2.61
N ARG A 300 -34.70 5.89 -3.34
CA ARG A 300 -34.61 5.80 -4.80
C ARG A 300 -33.30 6.29 -5.44
N LYS A 301 -32.30 6.72 -4.66
CA LYS A 301 -30.95 6.97 -5.22
C LYS A 301 -30.38 5.65 -5.73
N LYS A 302 -29.96 5.66 -7.00
CA LYS A 302 -29.26 4.54 -7.64
C LYS A 302 -27.76 4.71 -7.47
N ILE A 303 -27.05 3.62 -7.22
CA ILE A 303 -25.60 3.55 -7.13
C ILE A 303 -25.08 2.38 -7.97
N TYR A 304 -23.82 2.47 -8.37
CA TYR A 304 -23.08 1.39 -9.01
C TYR A 304 -22.22 0.70 -7.95
N ASP A 305 -22.39 -0.61 -7.82
CA ASP A 305 -21.71 -1.42 -6.81
C ASP A 305 -20.99 -2.61 -7.46
N TYR A 306 -19.66 -2.60 -7.34
CA TYR A 306 -18.80 -3.66 -7.86
C TYR A 306 -18.87 -4.92 -6.99
N GLY A 307 -19.29 -6.02 -7.59
CA GLY A 307 -19.52 -7.31 -6.93
C GLY A 307 -20.82 -7.34 -6.12
N CYS A 308 -21.69 -6.34 -6.28
CA CYS A 308 -23.02 -6.30 -5.67
C CYS A 308 -23.00 -6.42 -4.12
N ARG A 309 -21.90 -6.02 -3.49
CA ARG A 309 -21.59 -6.18 -2.05
C ARG A 309 -22.52 -5.42 -1.11
N LEU A 310 -23.13 -4.34 -1.56
CA LEU A 310 -24.04 -3.51 -0.79
C LEU A 310 -25.47 -4.06 -0.77
N SER A 311 -25.81 -5.04 -1.62
CA SER A 311 -27.14 -5.65 -1.68
C SER A 311 -27.61 -6.13 -0.30
N GLY A 312 -28.74 -5.60 0.17
CA GLY A 312 -29.33 -5.95 1.46
C GLY A 312 -28.78 -5.18 2.67
N LEU A 313 -27.69 -4.42 2.53
CA LEU A 313 -27.19 -3.53 3.60
C LEU A 313 -28.10 -2.31 3.78
N GLU A 314 -28.11 -1.76 4.99
CA GLU A 314 -28.86 -0.54 5.31
C GLU A 314 -28.29 0.66 4.56
N CYS A 315 -29.15 1.39 3.85
CA CYS A 315 -28.80 2.64 3.16
C CYS A 315 -29.49 3.86 3.79
N GLY A 316 -30.21 3.67 4.89
CA GLY A 316 -31.09 4.67 5.50
C GLY A 316 -31.93 4.06 6.61
N ILE A 317 -32.56 4.91 7.44
CA ILE A 317 -33.49 4.43 8.48
C ILE A 317 -34.67 3.72 7.82
N ASN A 318 -34.81 2.41 8.07
CA ASN A 318 -35.79 1.52 7.43
C ASN A 318 -35.61 1.39 5.91
N MET A 319 -34.39 1.62 5.39
CA MET A 319 -34.05 1.49 3.98
C MET A 319 -32.90 0.51 3.79
N LYS A 320 -32.87 -0.20 2.67
CA LYS A 320 -31.78 -1.09 2.27
C LYS A 320 -31.49 -0.97 0.79
N PHE A 321 -30.26 -1.28 0.39
CA PHE A 321 -29.93 -1.40 -1.02
C PHE A 321 -30.59 -2.63 -1.63
N ILE A 322 -31.20 -2.45 -2.80
CA ILE A 322 -31.79 -3.52 -3.59
C ILE A 322 -31.19 -3.45 -4.99
N THR A 323 -30.60 -4.55 -5.46
CA THR A 323 -30.15 -4.68 -6.86
C THR A 323 -31.33 -4.55 -7.80
N VAL A 324 -31.30 -3.52 -8.63
CA VAL A 324 -32.34 -3.26 -9.63
C VAL A 324 -31.95 -3.75 -11.02
N GLN A 325 -30.66 -3.77 -11.31
CA GLN A 325 -30.13 -4.25 -12.58
C GLN A 325 -28.70 -4.74 -12.38
N GLN A 326 -28.40 -5.94 -12.87
CA GLN A 326 -27.03 -6.45 -12.93
C GLN A 326 -26.51 -6.23 -14.35
N LEU A 327 -25.43 -5.46 -14.51
CA LEU A 327 -24.87 -5.14 -15.83
C LEU A 327 -23.96 -6.28 -16.34
N ASN A 328 -23.22 -6.91 -15.43
CA ASN A 328 -22.41 -8.12 -15.65
C ASN A 328 -22.14 -8.80 -14.29
N ASP A 329 -21.34 -9.87 -14.28
CA ASP A 329 -21.00 -10.62 -13.05
C ASP A 329 -20.29 -9.77 -11.98
N GLU A 330 -19.76 -8.60 -12.36
CA GLU A 330 -18.97 -7.73 -11.50
C GLU A 330 -19.65 -6.40 -11.14
N ILE A 331 -20.74 -5.97 -11.79
CA ILE A 331 -21.32 -4.63 -11.60
C ILE A 331 -22.84 -4.73 -11.45
N CYS A 332 -23.33 -4.28 -10.30
CA CYS A 332 -24.76 -4.11 -10.02
C CYS A 332 -25.12 -2.62 -9.93
N ILE A 333 -26.24 -2.26 -10.53
CA ILE A 333 -26.97 -1.04 -10.19
C ILE A 333 -27.90 -1.39 -9.04
N GLN A 334 -27.72 -0.71 -7.91
CA GLN A 334 -28.54 -0.87 -6.71
C GLN A 334 -29.29 0.40 -6.41
N GLU A 335 -30.49 0.27 -5.86
CA GLU A 335 -31.36 1.39 -5.49
C GLU A 335 -31.71 1.30 -4.01
N CYS A 336 -31.62 2.41 -3.29
CA CYS A 336 -32.02 2.47 -1.88
C CYS A 336 -33.55 2.43 -1.75
N LYS A 337 -34.12 1.37 -1.16
CA LYS A 337 -35.57 1.15 -1.04
C LYS A 337 -35.96 0.82 0.40
N CYS A 338 -37.25 0.90 0.72
CA CYS A 338 -37.73 0.49 2.04
C CYS A 338 -37.40 -0.97 2.35
N ALA A 339 -36.87 -1.21 3.55
CA ALA A 339 -36.21 -2.47 3.93
C ALA A 339 -37.12 -3.70 3.84
N ASN A 340 -38.43 -3.52 4.07
CA ASN A 340 -39.42 -4.58 3.95
C ASN A 340 -40.81 -4.00 3.58
N LYS A 341 -41.78 -4.89 3.32
CA LYS A 341 -43.16 -4.52 2.94
C LYS A 341 -43.97 -3.86 4.07
N GLU A 342 -43.46 -3.82 5.30
CA GLU A 342 -44.10 -3.12 6.42
C GLU A 342 -43.86 -1.61 6.39
N PHE A 343 -42.87 -1.14 5.64
CA PHE A 343 -42.62 0.28 5.43
C PHE A 343 -43.21 0.76 4.10
N VAL A 344 -43.77 1.97 4.10
CA VAL A 344 -44.22 2.68 2.91
C VAL A 344 -43.39 3.93 2.71
N GLU A 345 -43.04 4.18 1.46
CA GLU A 345 -42.44 5.44 1.07
C GLU A 345 -43.44 6.59 1.23
N LYS A 346 -43.10 7.55 2.10
CA LYS A 346 -43.82 8.80 2.30
C LYS A 346 -42.79 9.93 2.42
N ASN A 347 -42.91 10.96 1.58
CA ASN A 347 -42.05 12.16 1.59
C ASN A 347 -40.54 11.84 1.59
N GLY A 348 -40.11 10.90 0.74
CA GLY A 348 -38.71 10.48 0.65
C GLY A 348 -38.19 9.66 1.85
N LYS A 349 -39.07 9.23 2.77
CA LYS A 349 -38.74 8.41 3.95
C LYS A 349 -39.55 7.12 3.98
N CYS A 350 -39.03 6.10 4.65
CA CYS A 350 -39.72 4.82 4.86
C CYS A 350 -40.41 4.80 6.23
N GLU A 351 -41.74 4.93 6.22
CA GLU A 351 -42.58 4.95 7.43
C GLU A 351 -43.31 3.62 7.64
N ASN A 352 -43.43 3.15 8.88
CA ASN A 352 -44.11 1.88 9.17
C ASN A 352 -45.63 2.00 8.95
N LYS A 353 -46.22 1.10 8.14
CA LYS A 353 -47.65 1.01 7.84
C LYS A 353 -48.53 0.95 9.09
N LYS A 354 -48.07 0.29 10.16
CA LYS A 354 -48.85 0.05 11.38
C LYS A 354 -48.93 1.26 12.32
N LYS A 355 -48.07 2.29 12.14
CA LYS A 355 -48.07 3.48 13.02
C LYS A 355 -49.06 4.58 12.65
N ASN A 356 -49.82 4.44 11.56
CA ASN A 356 -50.76 5.49 11.09
C ASN A 356 -52.18 5.44 11.70
N LYS A 357 -52.41 4.71 12.80
CA LYS A 357 -53.68 4.74 13.57
C LYS A 357 -53.58 5.32 14.99
N GLN A 358 -52.41 5.75 15.45
CA GLN A 358 -52.25 6.54 16.67
C GLN A 358 -51.69 7.92 16.31
N LYS A 359 -52.61 8.79 15.91
CA LYS A 359 -52.34 10.20 15.62
C LYS A 359 -52.61 11.00 16.90
N LEU A 360 -51.73 11.99 17.14
CA LEU A 360 -51.95 13.17 17.98
C LEU A 360 -51.63 13.02 19.48
N ILE A 361 -50.38 13.33 19.88
CA ILE A 361 -49.95 14.19 21.00
C ILE A 361 -48.41 14.06 21.16
N GLN A 362 -47.73 15.20 21.37
CA GLN A 362 -46.30 15.42 21.65
C GLN A 362 -45.31 15.41 20.47
N THR A 363 -45.28 16.57 19.81
CA THR A 363 -44.18 17.13 19.01
C THR A 363 -43.06 17.64 19.93
N THR A 364 -41.82 17.68 19.40
CA THR A 364 -40.57 18.35 19.88
C THR A 364 -39.61 17.56 20.80
N ASN A 365 -38.50 17.03 20.21
CA ASN A 365 -37.10 16.98 20.70
C ASN A 365 -36.23 15.69 20.51
N ASN A 366 -36.70 14.58 19.90
CA ASN A 366 -35.93 13.31 19.92
C ASN A 366 -35.43 12.76 18.57
N LEU A 367 -34.83 13.58 17.70
CA LEU A 367 -34.33 13.13 16.38
C LEU A 367 -32.83 13.46 16.21
N LEU A 368 -31.92 12.84 16.99
CA LEU A 368 -30.49 12.75 16.60
C LEU A 368 -29.56 11.78 17.36
N THR A 369 -30.02 10.88 18.22
CA THR A 369 -29.11 9.89 18.85
C THR A 369 -29.78 8.52 18.92
N LYS A 370 -29.45 7.65 17.96
CA LYS A 370 -29.68 6.21 18.14
C LYS A 370 -28.66 5.75 19.17
N PHE A 371 -29.03 5.81 20.45
CA PHE A 371 -28.15 5.41 21.55
C PHE A 371 -27.60 4.00 21.31
N LEU A 372 -26.28 3.87 21.32
CA LEU A 372 -25.60 2.59 21.25
C LEU A 372 -25.76 1.89 22.60
N LYS A 373 -25.82 0.54 22.57
CA LYS A 373 -25.76 -0.26 23.79
C LYS A 373 -24.34 -0.22 24.34
N ILE A 374 -24.23 -0.28 25.67
CA ILE A 374 -22.92 -0.42 26.31
C ILE A 374 -22.18 -1.63 25.73
N GLY A 375 -20.90 -1.43 25.46
CA GLY A 375 -20.03 -2.42 24.86
C GLY A 375 -20.05 -2.54 23.34
N GLN A 376 -20.94 -1.84 22.62
CA GLN A 376 -20.87 -1.80 21.16
C GLN A 376 -19.59 -1.11 20.67
N ILE A 377 -18.94 -1.70 19.66
CA ILE A 377 -17.72 -1.20 19.04
C ILE A 377 -18.07 -0.52 17.70
N LEU A 378 -17.57 0.70 17.50
CA LEU A 378 -17.67 1.48 16.28
C LEU A 378 -16.26 1.66 15.68
N LYS A 379 -16.14 1.60 14.36
CA LYS A 379 -14.92 2.03 13.65
C LYS A 379 -15.03 3.54 13.40
N ASP A 380 -14.05 4.29 13.89
CA ASP A 380 -13.99 5.76 13.86
C ASP A 380 -12.66 6.21 13.24
N PHE A 381 -12.73 6.97 12.15
CA PHE A 381 -11.56 7.51 11.47
C PHE A 381 -11.10 8.80 12.17
N GLY A 382 -9.81 8.92 12.45
CA GLY A 382 -9.20 9.99 13.24
C GLY A 382 -9.53 9.96 14.74
N CYS A 383 -10.20 8.91 15.23
CA CYS A 383 -10.71 8.82 16.61
C CYS A 383 -11.55 10.01 17.08
N LEU A 384 -12.20 10.71 16.16
CA LEU A 384 -12.91 11.98 16.39
C LEU A 384 -14.06 11.87 17.40
N SER A 385 -14.64 10.69 17.55
CA SER A 385 -15.71 10.39 18.51
C SER A 385 -15.20 10.06 19.91
N THR A 386 -13.89 10.05 20.17
CA THR A 386 -13.36 9.76 21.52
C THR A 386 -13.95 10.74 22.54
N ASN A 387 -14.54 10.20 23.61
CA ASN A 387 -15.26 10.93 24.67
C ASN A 387 -16.60 11.58 24.27
N SER A 388 -17.08 11.45 23.03
CA SER A 388 -18.43 11.88 22.68
C SER A 388 -19.48 10.92 23.24
N GLU A 389 -20.66 11.44 23.55
CA GLU A 389 -21.73 10.66 24.20
C GLU A 389 -22.33 9.65 23.21
N CYS A 390 -22.25 8.36 23.54
CA CYS A 390 -22.81 7.27 22.74
C CYS A 390 -24.12 6.73 23.33
N GLY A 391 -24.52 7.22 24.51
CA GLY A 391 -25.59 6.71 25.36
C GLY A 391 -25.78 7.58 26.60
N ASN A 392 -26.91 7.44 27.31
CA ASN A 392 -27.06 8.05 28.64
C ASN A 392 -25.97 7.51 29.56
N ASP A 393 -25.20 8.42 30.18
CA ASP A 393 -24.07 8.10 31.05
C ASP A 393 -22.98 7.24 30.38
N MET A 394 -22.90 7.27 29.04
CA MET A 394 -21.94 6.52 28.24
C MET A 394 -21.18 7.43 27.26
N VAL A 395 -19.91 7.11 27.03
CA VAL A 395 -19.02 7.80 26.08
C VAL A 395 -18.22 6.79 25.27
N PHE A 396 -17.84 7.14 24.04
CA PHE A 396 -16.91 6.33 23.26
C PHE A 396 -15.50 6.34 23.86
N ARG A 397 -14.91 5.15 24.01
CA ARG A 397 -13.53 4.95 24.46
C ARG A 397 -12.77 4.13 23.40
N PRO A 398 -11.56 4.52 22.96
CA PRO A 398 -10.77 3.72 22.02
C PRO A 398 -10.39 2.36 22.64
N VAL A 399 -10.62 1.28 21.90
CA VAL A 399 -10.21 -0.10 22.21
C VAL A 399 -8.88 -0.40 21.55
N VAL A 400 -8.74 -0.05 20.27
CA VAL A 400 -7.54 -0.26 19.46
C VAL A 400 -7.36 0.95 18.57
N ARG A 401 -6.15 1.49 18.51
CA ARG A 401 -5.73 2.53 17.57
C ARG A 401 -4.76 1.90 16.57
N PHE A 402 -5.00 2.09 15.29
CA PHE A 402 -4.05 1.73 14.24
C PHE A 402 -3.32 3.00 13.83
N TYR A 403 -2.01 2.97 13.96
CA TYR A 403 -1.14 3.96 13.33
C TYR A 403 -0.62 3.29 12.06
N ASP A 404 -1.05 3.77 10.89
CA ASP A 404 -0.45 3.29 9.65
C ASP A 404 1.04 3.67 9.61
N ILE A 405 1.84 2.69 9.21
CA ILE A 405 3.30 2.64 9.27
C ILE A 405 3.90 3.82 8.45
N PRO A 406 4.94 4.51 8.97
CA PRO A 406 5.21 5.92 8.66
C PRO A 406 5.86 6.13 7.29
N PHE A 407 5.21 6.91 6.41
CA PHE A 407 5.92 7.72 5.42
C PHE A 407 5.29 9.09 5.09
N LEU A 408 4.18 9.50 5.71
CA LEU A 408 3.62 10.84 5.53
C LEU A 408 3.10 11.41 6.86
N LEU A 409 3.64 12.57 7.25
CA LEU A 409 3.39 13.31 8.49
C LEU A 409 2.01 14.02 8.51
N ARG A 410 0.89 13.27 8.52
CA ARG A 410 -0.42 13.86 8.86
C ARG A 410 -1.18 12.96 9.82
N HIS A 411 -1.67 13.55 10.91
CA HIS A 411 -2.46 12.89 11.96
C HIS A 411 -3.85 12.41 11.49
N GLU A 412 -4.15 12.50 10.19
CA GLU A 412 -5.50 12.33 9.63
C GLU A 412 -5.84 10.87 9.27
N ASP A 413 -4.85 9.96 9.29
CA ASP A 413 -5.02 8.55 8.93
C ASP A 413 -5.12 7.60 10.16
N GLU A 414 -5.34 8.12 11.39
CA GLU A 414 -5.50 7.27 12.59
C GLU A 414 -6.87 6.56 12.55
N GLU A 415 -6.95 5.32 12.09
CA GLU A 415 -8.16 4.50 12.26
C GLU A 415 -8.21 3.96 13.71
N CYS A 416 -9.36 4.06 14.39
CA CYS A 416 -9.54 3.34 15.64
C CYS A 416 -10.90 2.68 15.81
N PHE A 417 -10.90 1.59 16.56
CA PHE A 417 -12.12 0.98 17.08
C PHE A 417 -12.42 1.58 18.45
N GLN A 418 -13.62 2.11 18.63
CA GLN A 418 -14.08 2.71 19.89
C GLN A 418 -15.27 1.93 20.45
N ARG A 419 -15.24 1.61 21.75
CA ARG A 419 -16.31 0.94 22.50
C ARG A 419 -17.12 1.97 23.27
N CYS A 420 -18.45 1.93 23.13
CA CYS A 420 -19.35 2.71 23.98
C CYS A 420 -19.26 2.18 25.43
N SER A 421 -18.77 3.02 26.34
CA SER A 421 -18.43 2.64 27.72
C SER A 421 -19.00 3.65 28.72
N CYS A 422 -19.10 3.32 30.01
CA CYS A 422 -19.59 4.28 30.99
C CYS A 422 -18.70 5.54 31.09
N LYS A 423 -19.36 6.69 31.28
CA LYS A 423 -18.73 7.97 31.61
C LYS A 423 -18.01 7.83 32.97
N ASN A 424 -17.02 8.67 33.23
CA ASN A 424 -16.34 8.67 34.53
C ASN A 424 -17.38 8.84 35.67
N ASN A 425 -17.20 8.13 36.79
CA ASN A 425 -18.11 8.02 37.94
C ASN A 425 -19.34 7.12 37.74
N TYR A 426 -19.38 6.32 36.67
CA TYR A 426 -20.39 5.29 36.47
C TYR A 426 -19.71 3.93 36.25
N ASN A 427 -20.23 2.90 36.90
CA ASN A 427 -19.78 1.52 36.78
C ASN A 427 -20.77 0.73 35.89
N GLU A 428 -20.23 -0.09 34.99
CA GLU A 428 -21.03 -1.00 34.16
C GLU A 428 -21.54 -2.17 35.03
N GLN A 429 -22.86 -2.23 35.26
CA GLN A 429 -23.53 -3.34 35.94
C GLN A 429 -24.73 -3.80 35.11
N ASN A 430 -24.82 -5.10 34.81
CA ASN A 430 -25.91 -5.69 34.04
C ASN A 430 -26.22 -4.98 32.71
N GLY A 431 -25.19 -4.48 32.03
CA GLY A 431 -25.33 -3.76 30.75
C GLY A 431 -25.89 -2.33 30.89
N GLN A 432 -25.83 -1.73 32.08
CA GLN A 432 -26.21 -0.34 32.35
C GLN A 432 -25.10 0.40 33.10
N CYS A 433 -25.02 1.71 32.93
CA CYS A 433 -24.12 2.56 33.69
C CYS A 433 -24.79 3.03 34.98
N ILE A 434 -24.28 2.59 36.12
CA ILE A 434 -24.79 2.96 37.44
C ILE A 434 -23.80 3.91 38.10
N LYS A 435 -24.27 5.08 38.53
CA LYS A 435 -23.43 6.08 39.18
C LYS A 435 -22.81 5.52 40.46
N GLU A 436 -21.50 5.59 40.59
CA GLU A 436 -20.80 5.21 41.81
C GLU A 436 -21.20 6.19 42.92
N ILE A 437 -21.90 5.67 43.94
CA ILE A 437 -22.25 6.47 45.11
C ILE A 437 -20.94 6.71 45.87
N ASP A 438 -20.55 7.97 45.98
CA ASP A 438 -19.37 8.39 46.74
C ASP A 438 -19.62 8.15 48.24
N ILE A 439 -19.28 6.96 48.72
CA ILE A 439 -19.43 6.55 50.12
C ILE A 439 -18.59 7.46 51.05
N GLN A 440 -17.60 8.21 50.53
CA GLN A 440 -16.81 9.11 51.36
C GLN A 440 -17.57 10.36 51.82
N LYS A 441 -18.73 10.69 51.23
CA LYS A 441 -19.53 11.85 51.65
C LYS A 441 -20.47 11.62 52.83
N PHE A 442 -20.52 10.41 53.40
CA PHE A 442 -21.35 10.10 54.58
C PHE A 442 -20.57 10.00 55.91
N THR A 443 -19.30 10.41 55.95
CA THR A 443 -18.54 10.47 57.22
C THR A 443 -18.80 11.77 57.98
N HIS A 444 -20.00 11.92 58.53
CA HIS A 444 -20.31 12.75 59.71
C HIS A 444 -21.81 12.61 59.96
N LEU A 445 -22.22 11.67 60.84
CA LEU A 445 -23.34 11.78 61.78
C LEU A 445 -23.64 10.39 62.38
N GLU A 446 -23.41 10.33 63.69
CA GLU A 446 -24.18 9.58 64.70
C GLU A 446 -24.03 8.06 64.79
N GLU A 447 -23.18 7.70 65.76
CA GLU A 447 -23.29 6.60 66.72
C GLU A 447 -24.66 5.89 66.75
N PHE A 448 -24.70 4.65 66.24
CA PHE A 448 -25.57 3.62 66.78
C PHE A 448 -24.80 2.30 66.81
N GLU A 449 -24.56 1.84 68.03
CA GLU A 449 -24.03 0.52 68.36
C GLU A 449 -25.07 -0.57 68.06
N ASN A 450 -24.53 -1.76 67.74
CA ASN A 450 -25.09 -3.09 67.94
C ASN A 450 -25.85 -3.76 66.77
N ASP A 451 -25.18 -4.82 66.33
CA ASP A 451 -25.67 -6.15 65.98
C ASP A 451 -25.90 -6.50 64.49
N GLU A 452 -25.42 -7.72 64.19
CA GLU A 452 -25.66 -8.58 63.03
C GLU A 452 -24.67 -8.51 61.85
N GLU A 453 -23.54 -9.19 62.07
CA GLU A 453 -23.12 -10.34 61.25
C GLU A 453 -22.85 -10.08 59.74
N PHE A 454 -21.78 -9.33 59.43
CA PHE A 454 -21.15 -9.38 58.11
C PHE A 454 -20.01 -10.40 58.13
N VAL A 455 -20.34 -11.65 57.77
CA VAL A 455 -19.38 -12.75 57.61
C VAL A 455 -18.30 -12.33 56.60
N GLY A 456 -17.06 -12.30 57.09
CA GLY A 456 -15.92 -11.73 56.39
C GLY A 456 -15.61 -12.40 55.07
N ASN A 457 -15.22 -11.58 54.09
CA ASN A 457 -14.35 -11.98 52.98
C ASN A 457 -13.06 -12.57 53.56
N ARG A 458 -13.07 -13.87 53.87
CA ARG A 458 -11.84 -14.63 54.07
C ARG A 458 -11.05 -14.52 52.77
N ARG A 459 -9.91 -13.84 52.83
CA ARG A 459 -8.94 -13.84 51.74
C ARG A 459 -8.44 -15.28 51.63
N CYS A 460 -8.73 -15.97 50.53
CA CYS A 460 -8.21 -17.31 50.30
C CYS A 460 -6.67 -17.35 50.51
N PHE A 461 -5.98 -16.24 50.26
CA PHE A 461 -4.54 -16.13 50.46
C PHE A 461 -4.00 -16.31 51.89
N GLU A 462 -4.83 -16.24 52.93
CA GLU A 462 -4.33 -16.25 54.32
C GLU A 462 -4.07 -17.63 54.93
N ASN A 463 -4.51 -18.75 54.34
CA ASN A 463 -4.10 -20.13 54.70
C ASN A 463 -4.80 -21.23 53.86
N GLU A 464 -5.59 -20.88 52.83
CA GLU A 464 -6.40 -21.81 52.05
C GLU A 464 -6.03 -21.72 50.55
N ALA A 465 -6.14 -22.81 49.79
CA ALA A 465 -5.98 -22.71 48.34
C ALA A 465 -7.20 -21.96 47.79
N CYS A 466 -7.01 -20.95 46.94
CA CYS A 466 -8.11 -20.30 46.25
C CYS A 466 -8.75 -21.29 45.27
N GLU A 467 -10.08 -21.25 45.17
CA GLU A 467 -10.83 -22.02 44.19
C GLU A 467 -10.69 -21.37 42.80
N LEU A 468 -10.87 -22.18 41.75
CA LEU A 468 -10.84 -21.69 40.37
C LEU A 468 -11.94 -20.62 40.19
N GLY A 469 -11.53 -19.41 39.80
CA GLY A 469 -12.43 -18.26 39.64
C GLY A 469 -12.50 -17.33 40.86
N ASP A 470 -11.85 -17.66 41.97
CA ASP A 470 -11.77 -16.77 43.13
C ASP A 470 -11.16 -15.42 42.76
N LYS A 471 -11.80 -14.35 43.23
CA LYS A 471 -11.43 -12.96 42.96
C LYS A 471 -10.69 -12.38 44.16
N ILE A 472 -9.55 -11.75 43.90
CA ILE A 472 -8.86 -10.91 44.88
C ILE A 472 -8.73 -9.47 44.36
N ASN A 473 -8.76 -8.52 45.30
CA ASN A 473 -8.36 -7.14 45.05
C ASN A 473 -6.93 -6.99 45.57
N ASP A 474 -5.99 -6.82 44.65
CA ASP A 474 -4.57 -6.75 44.93
C ASP A 474 -4.07 -5.32 44.69
N GLU A 475 -3.42 -4.72 45.68
CA GLU A 475 -2.81 -3.40 45.52
C GLU A 475 -1.51 -3.55 44.72
N GLU A 476 -1.36 -2.75 43.66
CA GLU A 476 -0.23 -2.74 42.73
C GLU A 476 -0.01 -4.00 41.87
N CYS A 477 -0.93 -4.97 41.92
CA CYS A 477 -0.83 -6.24 41.19
C CYS A 477 0.36 -7.13 41.56
N GLN A 478 0.82 -7.06 42.80
CA GLN A 478 1.97 -7.82 43.29
C GLN A 478 1.77 -9.34 43.21
N MET A 479 0.53 -9.81 43.15
CA MET A 479 0.14 -11.21 43.16
C MET A 479 0.03 -11.83 41.76
N THR A 480 0.09 -11.04 40.69
CA THR A 480 -0.03 -11.54 39.32
C THR A 480 1.05 -12.59 39.01
N GLY A 481 0.61 -13.77 38.55
CA GLY A 481 1.49 -14.90 38.25
C GLY A 481 1.88 -15.77 39.45
N LEU A 482 1.55 -15.36 40.68
CA LEU A 482 1.71 -16.24 41.85
C LEU A 482 0.68 -17.36 41.81
N LYS A 483 1.04 -18.52 42.37
CA LYS A 483 0.13 -19.66 42.47
C LYS A 483 -0.99 -19.35 43.46
N CYS A 484 -2.22 -19.55 43.01
CA CYS A 484 -3.41 -19.43 43.85
C CYS A 484 -4.03 -20.80 44.17
N GLY A 485 -3.59 -21.87 43.49
CA GLY A 485 -4.00 -23.26 43.76
C GLY A 485 -3.21 -24.27 42.92
N ALA A 486 -3.60 -25.54 42.96
CA ALA A 486 -2.97 -26.60 42.16
C ALA A 486 -3.22 -26.34 40.66
N ASN A 487 -2.13 -26.13 39.91
CA ASN A 487 -2.18 -25.76 38.50
C ASN A 487 -2.94 -24.45 38.20
N MET A 488 -2.97 -23.52 39.18
CA MET A 488 -3.66 -22.24 39.08
C MET A 488 -2.74 -21.07 39.45
N VAL A 489 -2.92 -19.92 38.79
CA VAL A 489 -2.19 -18.66 39.02
C VAL A 489 -3.15 -17.47 39.03
N PHE A 490 -2.79 -16.41 39.75
CA PHE A 490 -3.55 -15.16 39.68
C PHE A 490 -3.31 -14.43 38.35
N SER A 491 -4.40 -14.03 37.68
CA SER A 491 -4.38 -13.29 36.42
C SER A 491 -5.22 -12.01 36.50
N PRO A 492 -4.68 -10.83 36.13
CA PRO A 492 -5.41 -9.57 36.20
C PRO A 492 -6.45 -9.45 35.09
N THR A 493 -7.69 -9.10 35.44
CA THR A 493 -8.77 -8.89 34.45
C THR A 493 -8.93 -7.43 34.07
N SER A 494 -8.59 -6.51 34.97
CA SER A 494 -8.60 -5.07 34.67
C SER A 494 -7.62 -4.31 35.56
N PHE A 495 -7.01 -3.28 35.00
CA PHE A 495 -6.29 -2.27 35.75
C PHE A 495 -7.28 -1.15 36.08
N ALA A 496 -7.66 -1.01 37.36
CA ALA A 496 -8.35 0.20 37.79
C ALA A 496 -7.34 1.38 37.77
N MET A 497 -7.81 2.61 37.55
CA MET A 497 -6.93 3.80 37.58
C MET A 497 -6.34 4.09 38.97
N THR A 498 -6.94 3.54 40.01
CA THR A 498 -6.36 3.43 41.35
C THR A 498 -5.39 2.25 41.36
N ASN A 499 -4.26 2.28 42.08
CA ASN A 499 -3.27 1.17 42.23
C ASN A 499 -3.84 -0.14 42.83
N ARG A 500 -4.99 -0.60 42.36
CA ARG A 500 -5.73 -1.78 42.73
C ARG A 500 -6.04 -2.50 41.44
N CYS A 501 -5.74 -3.78 41.38
CA CYS A 501 -6.25 -4.61 40.32
C CYS A 501 -7.07 -5.75 40.88
N VAL A 502 -8.07 -6.08 40.09
CA VAL A 502 -8.86 -7.26 40.30
C VAL A 502 -8.15 -8.40 39.59
N GLN A 503 -7.72 -9.40 40.35
CA GLN A 503 -7.12 -10.62 39.83
C GLN A 503 -8.03 -11.81 40.12
N TYR A 504 -8.03 -12.79 39.23
CA TYR A 504 -8.77 -14.03 39.38
C TYR A 504 -7.80 -15.21 39.44
N CYS A 505 -8.10 -16.20 40.27
CA CYS A 505 -7.40 -17.47 40.26
C CYS A 505 -7.82 -18.26 39.01
N VAL A 506 -6.89 -18.48 38.06
CA VAL A 506 -7.16 -19.17 36.78
C VAL A 506 -6.18 -20.30 36.56
N CYS A 507 -6.49 -21.28 35.71
CA CYS A 507 -5.51 -22.32 35.38
C CYS A 507 -4.22 -21.73 34.80
N ASP A 508 -3.07 -22.28 35.18
CA ASP A 508 -1.79 -21.93 34.60
C ASP A 508 -1.71 -22.30 33.11
N ASN A 509 -0.71 -21.76 32.40
CA ASN A 509 -0.58 -21.93 30.95
C ASN A 509 -0.40 -23.39 30.48
N GLU A 510 -0.02 -24.31 31.39
CA GLU A 510 0.17 -25.74 31.12
C GLU A 510 -1.09 -26.57 31.38
N SER A 511 -2.14 -25.93 31.91
CA SER A 511 -3.34 -26.60 32.40
C SER A 511 -4.59 -26.05 31.71
N MET A 512 -5.71 -26.72 31.92
CA MET A 512 -7.02 -26.27 31.46
C MET A 512 -8.11 -26.75 32.42
N VAL A 513 -9.24 -26.05 32.39
CA VAL A 513 -10.41 -26.38 33.22
C VAL A 513 -11.06 -27.66 32.68
N ALA A 514 -11.22 -28.66 33.55
CA ALA A 514 -12.02 -29.85 33.31
C ALA A 514 -12.66 -30.26 34.64
N ASP A 515 -13.98 -30.43 34.64
CA ASP A 515 -14.79 -30.75 35.84
C ASP A 515 -14.52 -29.80 37.02
N ASP A 516 -14.50 -28.49 36.75
CA ASP A 516 -14.21 -27.40 37.70
C ASP A 516 -12.81 -27.44 38.35
N GLU A 517 -11.92 -28.31 37.86
CA GLU A 517 -10.52 -28.41 38.30
C GLU A 517 -9.53 -28.05 37.18
N CYS A 518 -8.34 -27.57 37.53
CA CYS A 518 -7.26 -27.34 36.58
C CYS A 518 -6.41 -28.59 36.36
N ILE A 519 -6.57 -29.22 35.21
CA ILE A 519 -5.84 -30.44 34.82
C ILE A 519 -4.71 -30.08 33.85
N LYS A 520 -3.49 -30.58 34.11
CA LYS A 520 -2.35 -30.43 33.18
C LYS A 520 -2.68 -31.05 31.83
N ARG A 521 -2.38 -30.32 30.74
CA ARG A 521 -2.66 -30.79 29.36
C ARG A 521 -2.03 -32.16 29.04
N ASN A 522 -0.90 -32.50 29.66
CA ASN A 522 -0.24 -33.79 29.43
C ASN A 522 -0.98 -34.97 30.07
N ALA A 523 -1.83 -34.76 31.09
CA ALA A 523 -2.54 -35.83 31.78
C ALA A 523 -3.70 -36.42 30.95
N LEU A 524 -4.23 -35.66 29.99
CA LEU A 524 -5.31 -36.12 29.11
C LEU A 524 -4.87 -37.07 27.99
N ASN A 525 -3.57 -37.16 27.71
CA ASN A 525 -3.04 -38.07 26.71
C ASN A 525 -2.92 -39.54 27.17
N LEU A 526 -3.31 -39.88 28.41
CA LEU A 526 -3.15 -41.23 28.98
C LEU A 526 -4.46 -42.01 29.19
N ARG A 527 -5.64 -41.49 28.79
CA ARG A 527 -6.93 -42.19 28.95
C ARG A 527 -7.70 -42.53 27.66
N HIS A 528 -7.12 -42.34 26.48
CA HIS A 528 -7.77 -42.67 25.19
C HIS A 528 -7.01 -43.72 24.37
N GLN A 529 -6.67 -44.84 25.02
CA GLN A 529 -6.47 -46.13 24.33
C GLN A 529 -7.54 -47.07 24.87
N ASP A 530 -8.28 -47.70 23.97
CA ASP A 530 -9.44 -48.59 24.19
C ASP A 530 -10.80 -47.88 24.29
N GLU A 531 -11.38 -47.55 23.13
CA GLU A 531 -12.80 -47.83 22.79
C GLU A 531 -13.17 -47.27 21.40
N ASN A 532 -13.09 -48.15 20.41
CA ASN A 532 -13.77 -47.98 19.13
C ASN A 532 -15.25 -48.37 19.32
N GLN A 533 -16.20 -47.45 19.16
CA GLN A 533 -17.50 -47.60 18.47
C GLN A 533 -18.50 -46.48 18.90
N ASN A 534 -19.14 -45.86 17.89
CA ASN A 534 -20.26 -44.90 17.96
C ASN A 534 -19.94 -43.45 18.42
N ILE A 535 -19.46 -42.63 17.48
CA ILE A 535 -19.37 -41.17 17.63
C ILE A 535 -20.79 -40.57 17.56
N THR A 536 -21.34 -40.19 18.71
CA THR A 536 -22.57 -39.38 18.82
C THR A 536 -22.34 -37.96 18.26
N GLN A 537 -23.41 -37.29 17.82
CA GLN A 537 -23.34 -35.91 17.28
C GLN A 537 -22.65 -34.93 18.26
N GLU A 538 -22.81 -35.13 19.57
CA GLU A 538 -22.14 -34.34 20.61
C GLU A 538 -20.61 -34.52 20.58
N GLY A 539 -20.11 -35.73 20.33
CA GLY A 539 -18.68 -36.00 20.19
C GLY A 539 -18.06 -35.30 18.98
N MET A 540 -18.80 -35.20 17.88
CA MET A 540 -18.36 -34.44 16.70
C MET A 540 -18.29 -32.93 16.98
N GLN A 541 -19.21 -32.39 17.77
CA GLN A 541 -19.23 -30.96 18.09
C GLN A 541 -18.10 -30.57 19.05
N LYS A 542 -17.86 -31.38 20.10
CA LYS A 542 -16.75 -31.17 21.04
C LYS A 542 -15.38 -31.24 20.35
N ASN A 543 -15.19 -32.22 19.44
CA ASN A 543 -13.98 -32.33 18.64
C ASN A 543 -13.78 -31.11 17.71
N ARG A 544 -14.87 -30.56 17.13
CA ARG A 544 -14.78 -29.34 16.31
C ARG A 544 -14.35 -28.12 17.12
N GLU A 545 -14.89 -27.91 18.31
CA GLU A 545 -14.52 -26.79 19.18
C GLU A 545 -13.05 -26.88 19.62
N GLU A 546 -12.58 -28.09 19.93
CA GLU A 546 -11.19 -28.34 20.29
C GLU A 546 -10.22 -28.07 19.12
N ILE A 547 -10.56 -28.52 17.91
CA ILE A 547 -9.78 -28.23 16.70
C ILE A 547 -9.67 -26.72 16.49
N VAL A 548 -10.79 -25.99 16.59
CA VAL A 548 -10.81 -24.53 16.40
C VAL A 548 -9.95 -23.82 17.46
N LEU A 549 -10.04 -24.22 18.72
CA LEU A 549 -9.22 -23.68 19.82
C LEU A 549 -7.72 -23.94 19.64
N ASN A 550 -7.34 -25.16 19.23
CA ASN A 550 -5.94 -25.50 18.95
C ASN A 550 -5.40 -24.67 17.78
N CYS A 551 -6.21 -24.52 16.74
CA CYS A 551 -5.90 -23.69 15.59
C CYS A 551 -5.71 -22.21 15.94
N MET A 552 -6.57 -21.65 16.79
CA MET A 552 -6.44 -20.27 17.29
C MET A 552 -5.16 -20.04 18.11
N ARG A 553 -4.64 -21.08 18.76
CA ARG A 553 -3.36 -21.04 19.50
C ARG A 553 -2.13 -21.21 18.61
N GLY A 554 -2.31 -21.28 17.29
CA GLY A 554 -1.22 -21.50 16.34
C GLY A 554 -0.76 -22.95 16.25
N LEU A 555 -1.63 -23.90 16.60
CA LEU A 555 -1.35 -25.35 16.56
C LEU A 555 -2.09 -26.05 15.42
N CYS A 556 -2.57 -25.34 14.40
CA CYS A 556 -3.13 -26.01 13.22
C CYS A 556 -2.06 -26.82 12.51
N LYS A 557 -2.46 -27.95 11.94
CA LYS A 557 -1.70 -28.63 10.90
C LYS A 557 -1.74 -27.83 9.61
N LEU A 558 -0.67 -27.91 8.83
CA LEU A 558 -0.66 -27.35 7.48
C LEU A 558 -1.78 -28.00 6.66
N MET A 559 -2.53 -27.18 5.92
CA MET A 559 -3.73 -27.56 5.16
C MET A 559 -4.96 -27.94 6.01
N GLU A 560 -4.93 -27.77 7.33
CA GLU A 560 -6.11 -27.97 8.17
C GLU A 560 -7.17 -26.89 7.89
N GLU A 561 -8.42 -27.33 7.72
CA GLU A 561 -9.57 -26.47 7.46
C GLU A 561 -10.42 -26.33 8.73
N ILE A 562 -10.82 -25.11 9.02
CA ILE A 562 -11.74 -24.80 10.13
C ILE A 562 -12.86 -23.90 9.65
N TYR A 563 -13.98 -23.96 10.37
CA TYR A 563 -15.11 -23.06 10.20
C TYR A 563 -14.88 -21.80 11.03
N ASP A 564 -14.96 -20.65 10.39
CA ASP A 564 -14.71 -19.32 10.95
C ASP A 564 -15.95 -18.45 10.73
N PHE A 565 -16.75 -18.30 11.78
CA PHE A 565 -17.93 -17.45 11.79
C PHE A 565 -17.51 -15.98 11.82
N GLY A 566 -17.89 -15.23 10.79
CA GLY A 566 -17.49 -13.84 10.57
C GLY A 566 -16.17 -13.67 9.80
N CYS A 567 -15.52 -14.77 9.38
CA CYS A 567 -14.28 -14.74 8.60
C CYS A 567 -13.13 -13.97 9.28
N VAL A 568 -13.10 -13.98 10.63
CA VAL A 568 -12.21 -13.17 11.48
C VAL A 568 -10.76 -13.68 11.48
N MET A 569 -10.56 -14.95 11.12
CA MET A 569 -9.27 -15.63 11.12
C MET A 569 -8.44 -15.34 9.87
N LYS A 570 -9.03 -14.82 8.78
CA LYS A 570 -8.30 -14.51 7.53
C LYS A 570 -7.05 -13.67 7.81
N GLY A 571 -5.89 -14.16 7.38
CA GLY A 571 -4.60 -13.49 7.54
C GLY A 571 -3.96 -13.64 8.92
N ARG A 572 -4.67 -14.18 9.93
CA ARG A 572 -4.08 -14.51 11.23
C ARG A 572 -3.14 -15.70 11.11
N SER A 573 -2.15 -15.77 12.00
CA SER A 573 -1.25 -16.92 12.06
C SER A 573 -1.99 -18.16 12.58
N CYS A 574 -1.84 -19.28 11.88
CA CYS A 574 -2.35 -20.60 12.28
C CYS A 574 -1.23 -21.54 12.75
N GLY A 575 0.01 -21.05 12.75
CA GLY A 575 1.21 -21.70 13.28
C GLY A 575 2.49 -21.11 12.67
N ARG A 576 3.64 -21.71 12.97
CA ARG A 576 4.95 -21.16 12.58
C ARG A 576 5.07 -21.05 11.05
N ASN A 577 5.21 -19.83 10.56
CA ASN A 577 5.25 -19.50 9.12
C ASN A 577 3.99 -19.89 8.34
N MET A 578 2.84 -19.97 9.02
CA MET A 578 1.56 -20.33 8.45
C MET A 578 0.52 -19.26 8.76
N VAL A 579 -0.41 -19.02 7.83
CA VAL A 579 -1.52 -18.07 7.93
C VAL A 579 -2.81 -18.69 7.42
N PHE A 580 -3.94 -18.27 7.97
CA PHE A 580 -5.25 -18.66 7.45
C PHE A 580 -5.59 -17.93 6.14
N THR A 581 -6.04 -18.68 5.14
CA THR A 581 -6.64 -18.16 3.92
C THR A 581 -8.08 -18.65 3.79
N ILE A 582 -8.95 -17.87 3.15
CA ILE A 582 -10.34 -18.28 2.88
C ILE A 582 -10.35 -19.26 1.70
N VAL A 583 -10.89 -20.46 1.91
CA VAL A 583 -11.11 -21.45 0.85
C VAL A 583 -12.48 -21.28 0.22
N SER A 584 -13.50 -21.13 1.07
CA SER A 584 -14.87 -20.84 0.64
C SER A 584 -15.55 -19.97 1.66
N ASN A 585 -16.51 -19.18 1.20
CA ASN A 585 -17.42 -18.42 2.05
C ASN A 585 -18.86 -18.85 1.75
N ARG A 586 -19.67 -18.95 2.79
CA ARG A 586 -21.11 -19.17 2.70
C ARG A 586 -21.80 -18.03 3.42
N THR A 587 -22.71 -17.38 2.72
CA THR A 587 -23.59 -16.36 3.30
C THR A 587 -24.91 -17.03 3.69
N PHE A 588 -25.10 -17.26 4.99
CA PHE A 588 -26.45 -17.53 5.51
C PHE A 588 -27.10 -16.20 5.85
N THR A 589 -28.43 -16.11 5.79
CA THR A 589 -29.26 -14.90 5.79
C THR A 589 -28.96 -13.86 6.90
N THR A 590 -28.20 -14.21 7.93
CA THR A 590 -27.70 -13.28 8.96
C THR A 590 -26.26 -13.54 9.41
N ASN A 591 -25.62 -14.65 9.00
CA ASN A 591 -24.30 -15.07 9.47
C ASN A 591 -23.38 -15.37 8.28
N PHE A 592 -22.21 -14.73 8.26
CA PHE A 592 -21.13 -15.06 7.33
C PHE A 592 -20.35 -16.23 7.92
N GLU A 593 -20.26 -17.34 7.19
CA GLU A 593 -19.44 -18.49 7.56
C GLU A 593 -18.32 -18.62 6.53
N CYS A 594 -17.07 -18.61 6.96
CA CYS A 594 -15.93 -18.92 6.10
C CYS A 594 -15.37 -20.28 6.46
N ILE A 595 -15.00 -21.07 5.45
CA ILE A 595 -14.06 -22.17 5.63
C ILE A 595 -12.67 -21.58 5.36
N VAL A 596 -11.85 -21.50 6.41
CA VAL A 596 -10.47 -21.04 6.31
C VAL A 596 -9.53 -22.23 6.37
N ARG A 597 -8.42 -22.16 5.64
CA ARG A 597 -7.37 -23.20 5.59
C ARG A 597 -6.03 -22.61 6.01
N CYS A 598 -5.32 -23.34 6.86
CA CYS A 598 -3.97 -22.98 7.27
C CYS A 598 -2.98 -23.24 6.12
N ILE A 599 -2.34 -22.20 5.58
CA ILE A 599 -1.38 -22.29 4.47
C ILE A 599 -0.04 -21.64 4.83
N CYS A 600 1.03 -21.88 4.06
CA CYS A 600 2.27 -21.15 4.29
C CYS A 600 2.11 -19.64 4.08
N ALA A 601 2.69 -18.87 5.00
CA ALA A 601 2.76 -17.41 4.91
C ALA A 601 3.56 -16.98 3.67
N HIS A 602 3.33 -15.76 3.20
CA HIS A 602 4.07 -15.19 2.08
C HIS A 602 5.60 -15.25 2.34
N GLY A 603 6.37 -15.77 1.38
CA GLY A 603 7.81 -16.02 1.53
C GLY A 603 8.18 -17.40 2.07
N TYR A 604 7.19 -18.28 2.30
CA TYR A 604 7.41 -19.67 2.73
C TYR A 604 6.74 -20.63 1.74
N TYR A 605 7.28 -21.84 1.65
CA TYR A 605 6.68 -22.91 0.86
C TYR A 605 6.59 -24.20 1.66
N GLU A 606 5.66 -25.06 1.25
CA GLU A 606 5.42 -26.34 1.89
C GLU A 606 6.50 -27.34 1.48
N LYS A 607 7.18 -27.92 2.47
CA LYS A 607 8.06 -29.07 2.30
C LYS A 607 7.91 -29.99 3.51
N ASN A 608 7.55 -31.25 3.26
CA ASN A 608 7.34 -32.26 4.31
C ASN A 608 6.35 -31.80 5.40
N ASN A 609 5.18 -31.29 4.99
CA ASN A 609 4.13 -30.77 5.88
C ASN A 609 4.60 -29.63 6.82
N ARG A 610 5.64 -28.89 6.43
CA ARG A 610 6.16 -27.74 7.16
C ARG A 610 6.38 -26.58 6.21
N CYS A 611 6.13 -25.36 6.70
CA CYS A 611 6.41 -24.14 5.95
C CYS A 611 7.85 -23.68 6.21
N ILE A 612 8.68 -23.85 5.19
CA ILE A 612 10.09 -23.46 5.23
C ILE A 612 10.30 -22.16 4.47
N SER A 613 11.18 -21.31 5.01
CA SER A 613 11.51 -20.03 4.39
C SER A 613 12.06 -20.30 3.00
N LEU A 614 11.70 -19.44 2.04
CA LEU A 614 12.28 -19.47 0.71
C LEU A 614 13.76 -19.03 0.69
N GLU A 615 14.42 -18.98 1.85
CA GLU A 615 15.87 -18.89 1.97
C GLU A 615 16.56 -20.05 1.22
N LYS A 616 16.95 -19.73 -0.01
CA LYS A 616 17.97 -20.40 -0.85
C LYS A 616 17.63 -21.77 -1.45
N SER A 617 16.39 -22.00 -1.89
CA SER A 617 16.18 -22.92 -3.02
C SER A 617 15.58 -22.17 -4.20
N SER A 618 16.39 -21.30 -4.81
CA SER A 618 16.15 -20.91 -6.19
C SER A 618 16.00 -22.18 -7.04
N PRO A 619 15.06 -22.23 -8.01
CA PRO A 619 14.99 -23.31 -9.01
C PRO A 619 16.36 -23.61 -9.65
N CYS A 620 17.26 -22.64 -9.62
CA CYS A 620 18.64 -22.72 -10.06
C CYS A 620 19.50 -23.43 -9.01
N LYS A 621 19.25 -24.73 -8.79
CA LYS A 621 19.94 -25.65 -7.85
C LYS A 621 21.46 -25.40 -7.74
N GLY A 622 21.87 -24.50 -6.84
CA GLY A 622 23.27 -24.12 -6.63
C GLY A 622 23.94 -23.32 -7.76
N LYS A 623 23.22 -22.94 -8.82
CA LYS A 623 23.71 -22.07 -9.90
C LYS A 623 22.97 -20.74 -9.86
N VAL A 624 23.62 -19.66 -10.24
CA VAL A 624 22.95 -18.36 -10.42
C VAL A 624 22.05 -18.49 -11.66
N CYS A 625 20.78 -18.10 -11.58
CA CYS A 625 19.93 -18.07 -12.77
C CYS A 625 20.48 -17.02 -13.74
N THR A 626 20.51 -17.35 -15.02
CA THR A 626 20.92 -16.42 -16.07
C THR A 626 19.72 -15.63 -16.58
N PHE A 627 19.98 -14.44 -17.11
CA PHE A 627 18.94 -13.61 -17.73
C PHE A 627 18.27 -14.39 -18.87
N GLY A 628 16.94 -14.40 -18.88
CA GLY A 628 16.14 -15.13 -19.85
C GLY A 628 15.83 -16.58 -19.48
N ASP A 629 16.38 -17.12 -18.38
CA ASP A 629 16.03 -18.47 -17.92
C ASP A 629 14.53 -18.55 -17.57
N ARG A 630 13.85 -19.55 -18.14
CA ARG A 630 12.41 -19.79 -17.97
C ARG A 630 12.15 -20.98 -17.07
N PHE A 631 11.18 -20.84 -16.18
CA PHE A 631 10.76 -21.88 -15.25
C PHE A 631 9.25 -22.04 -15.29
N PHE A 632 8.80 -23.27 -15.23
CA PHE A 632 7.40 -23.59 -14.97
C PHE A 632 7.17 -23.57 -13.46
N ASP A 633 6.20 -22.77 -13.04
CA ASP A 633 5.77 -22.64 -11.65
C ASP A 633 4.26 -22.92 -11.57
N ALA A 634 3.88 -23.94 -10.83
CA ALA A 634 2.51 -24.41 -10.74
C ALA A 634 1.53 -23.37 -10.18
N ASP A 635 2.02 -22.36 -9.45
CA ASP A 635 1.18 -21.37 -8.76
C ASP A 635 1.68 -19.92 -8.93
N CYS A 636 2.63 -19.66 -9.83
CA CYS A 636 3.26 -18.35 -10.02
C CYS A 636 3.89 -17.74 -8.77
N ARG A 637 4.31 -18.57 -7.82
CA ARG A 637 4.96 -18.19 -6.57
C ARG A 637 6.29 -17.47 -6.78
N LEU A 638 7.07 -17.76 -7.82
CA LEU A 638 8.40 -17.12 -8.01
C LEU A 638 8.30 -15.63 -8.41
N SER A 639 7.14 -15.11 -8.81
CA SER A 639 7.04 -13.75 -9.36
C SER A 639 7.48 -12.70 -8.35
N GLY A 640 8.43 -11.86 -8.74
CA GLY A 640 9.06 -10.86 -7.87
C GLY A 640 10.21 -11.38 -7.01
N ILE A 641 10.45 -12.70 -6.95
CA ILE A 641 11.58 -13.29 -6.23
C ILE A 641 12.87 -13.05 -7.01
N LYS A 642 13.95 -12.73 -6.30
CA LYS A 642 15.29 -12.53 -6.89
C LYS A 642 15.79 -13.83 -7.53
N CYS A 643 16.13 -13.78 -8.80
CA CYS A 643 16.76 -14.87 -9.55
C CYS A 643 18.25 -14.63 -9.83
N GLY A 644 18.75 -13.41 -9.60
CA GLY A 644 20.14 -13.01 -9.79
C GLY A 644 20.45 -11.62 -9.22
N ILE A 645 21.66 -11.09 -9.46
CA ILE A 645 22.02 -9.73 -9.07
C ILE A 645 21.22 -8.76 -9.93
N ASN A 646 20.37 -7.95 -9.28
CA ASN A 646 19.42 -7.05 -9.93
C ASN A 646 18.47 -7.74 -10.92
N MET A 647 18.21 -9.04 -10.73
CA MET A 647 17.27 -9.81 -11.53
C MET A 647 16.14 -10.38 -10.66
N ILE A 648 14.92 -10.40 -11.19
CA ILE A 648 13.72 -10.97 -10.58
C ILE A 648 13.00 -11.88 -11.57
N PHE A 649 12.30 -12.89 -11.08
CA PHE A 649 11.37 -13.65 -11.90
C PHE A 649 10.14 -12.80 -12.24
N ILE A 650 9.76 -12.78 -13.51
CA ILE A 650 8.52 -12.17 -13.99
C ILE A 650 7.64 -13.23 -14.65
N THR A 651 6.32 -13.15 -14.48
CA THR A 651 5.40 -14.04 -15.22
C THR A 651 5.37 -13.63 -16.70
N VAL A 652 5.78 -14.54 -17.59
CA VAL A 652 5.70 -14.31 -19.05
C VAL A 652 4.44 -14.91 -19.66
N GLN A 653 3.91 -16.00 -19.09
CA GLN A 653 2.71 -16.65 -19.60
C GLN A 653 1.97 -17.37 -18.46
N LYS A 654 0.68 -17.09 -18.27
CA LYS A 654 -0.21 -17.88 -17.40
C LYS A 654 -0.90 -18.98 -18.24
N LEU A 655 -1.00 -20.20 -17.70
CA LEU A 655 -1.51 -21.38 -18.41
C LEU A 655 -2.86 -21.85 -17.82
N PRO A 656 -4.01 -21.41 -18.39
CA PRO A 656 -5.32 -21.89 -17.97
C PRO A 656 -5.54 -23.37 -18.33
N PRO A 657 -6.33 -24.15 -17.55
CA PRO A 657 -7.13 -23.75 -16.38
C PRO A 657 -6.36 -23.74 -15.06
N SER A 658 -5.12 -24.22 -15.03
CA SER A 658 -4.28 -24.26 -13.83
C SER A 658 -3.83 -22.86 -13.40
N SER A 659 -3.57 -22.66 -12.10
CA SER A 659 -2.85 -21.50 -11.55
C SER A 659 -1.38 -21.44 -11.98
N SER A 660 -0.96 -22.28 -12.94
CA SER A 660 0.42 -22.39 -13.36
C SER A 660 0.83 -21.28 -14.33
N CYS A 661 2.11 -20.95 -14.31
CA CYS A 661 2.70 -20.05 -15.28
C CYS A 661 4.14 -20.40 -15.59
N ILE A 662 4.57 -19.86 -16.72
CA ILE A 662 5.96 -19.77 -17.09
C ILE A 662 6.46 -18.41 -16.60
N GLN A 663 7.52 -18.43 -15.81
CA GLN A 663 8.22 -17.25 -15.33
C GLN A 663 9.62 -17.18 -15.93
N GLU A 664 10.11 -15.96 -16.18
CA GLU A 664 11.41 -15.69 -16.80
C GLU A 664 12.24 -14.80 -15.88
N CYS A 665 13.53 -15.10 -15.70
CA CYS A 665 14.44 -14.25 -14.94
C CYS A 665 14.82 -13.01 -15.76
N ARG A 666 14.46 -11.81 -15.30
CA ARG A 666 14.74 -10.53 -15.98
C ARG A 666 15.33 -9.49 -15.05
N CYS A 667 15.94 -8.44 -15.63
CA CYS A 667 16.37 -7.29 -14.86
C CYS A 667 15.20 -6.66 -14.10
N LYS A 668 15.44 -6.32 -12.83
CA LYS A 668 14.52 -5.52 -12.02
C LYS A 668 14.34 -4.16 -12.71
N SER A 669 13.14 -3.57 -12.60
CA SER A 669 12.87 -2.23 -13.14
C SER A 669 13.98 -1.23 -12.76
N GLY A 670 14.49 -0.48 -13.74
CA GLY A 670 15.60 0.46 -13.60
C GLY A 670 17.01 -0.13 -13.86
N PHE A 671 17.13 -1.40 -14.24
CA PHE A 671 18.38 -2.04 -14.63
C PHE A 671 18.29 -2.55 -16.08
N GLU A 672 19.40 -2.46 -16.81
CA GLU A 672 19.55 -3.00 -18.16
C GLU A 672 20.49 -4.20 -18.15
N PHE A 673 20.24 -5.13 -19.06
CA PHE A 673 21.05 -6.34 -19.17
C PHE A 673 22.34 -6.02 -19.94
N ASP A 674 23.49 -6.15 -19.28
CA ASP A 674 24.79 -6.10 -19.95
C ASP A 674 25.14 -7.52 -20.44
N SER A 675 25.03 -7.72 -21.75
CA SER A 675 25.33 -8.99 -22.41
C SER A 675 26.79 -9.42 -22.26
N LYS A 676 27.72 -8.48 -22.04
CA LYS A 676 29.15 -8.76 -21.87
C LYS A 676 29.44 -9.47 -20.53
N TRP A 677 28.74 -9.08 -19.48
CA TRP A 677 28.97 -9.58 -18.13
C TRP A 677 27.88 -10.56 -17.66
N SER A 678 26.79 -10.70 -18.43
CA SER A 678 25.62 -11.49 -18.05
C SER A 678 25.02 -11.06 -16.71
N ILE A 679 25.05 -9.76 -16.42
CA ILE A 679 24.49 -9.13 -15.21
C ILE A 679 23.56 -7.99 -15.61
N CYS A 680 22.66 -7.63 -14.70
CA CYS A 680 21.82 -6.45 -14.86
C CYS A 680 22.51 -5.28 -14.16
N GLU A 681 23.02 -4.34 -14.96
CA GLU A 681 23.62 -3.11 -14.46
C GLU A 681 22.58 -1.99 -14.48
N LYS A 682 22.66 -1.09 -13.51
CA LYS A 682 21.90 0.15 -13.60
C LYS A 682 22.53 0.89 -14.77
N ASN A 683 21.77 1.23 -15.81
CA ASN A 683 22.34 1.90 -16.97
C ASN A 683 23.03 3.19 -16.52
N THR A 684 24.36 3.17 -16.43
CA THR A 684 25.20 4.32 -16.07
C THR A 684 25.68 5.07 -17.29
N ASN A 685 25.20 4.72 -18.49
CA ASN A 685 25.27 5.61 -19.64
C ASN A 685 24.21 6.71 -19.41
N ASN A 686 24.51 7.73 -18.62
CA ASN A 686 25.16 8.92 -19.15
C ASN A 686 24.44 9.48 -20.41
N THR A 687 23.13 9.73 -20.35
CA THR A 687 22.71 10.97 -19.68
C THR A 687 22.87 10.72 -18.20
N VAL A 688 23.68 11.57 -17.55
CA VAL A 688 23.78 11.51 -16.11
C VAL A 688 22.34 11.70 -15.69
N SER A 689 21.64 10.64 -15.26
CA SER A 689 20.60 10.82 -14.28
C SER A 689 21.37 11.19 -13.01
N LEU A 690 21.94 12.41 -13.04
CA LEU A 690 21.89 13.31 -11.94
C LEU A 690 20.48 13.07 -11.46
N ASN A 691 20.36 12.67 -10.21
CA ASN A 691 19.10 12.90 -9.54
C ASN A 691 18.91 14.41 -9.71
N PHE A 692 18.28 14.87 -10.81
CA PHE A 692 18.32 16.27 -11.24
C PHE A 692 17.67 17.07 -10.13
N ILE A 693 16.71 16.45 -9.43
CA ILE A 693 16.11 16.88 -8.16
C ILE A 693 17.13 17.12 -7.02
N LYS A 694 18.26 16.40 -6.98
CA LYS A 694 19.36 16.63 -6.01
C LYS A 694 20.30 17.75 -6.45
N TYR A 695 20.28 18.18 -7.71
CA TYR A 695 21.15 19.23 -8.25
C TYR A 695 20.40 20.53 -8.58
N CYS A 696 19.07 20.49 -8.73
CA CYS A 696 18.16 21.64 -8.75
C CYS A 696 17.83 22.04 -7.31
N SER A 697 18.81 22.58 -6.58
CA SER A 697 18.62 23.00 -5.18
C SER A 697 17.83 24.31 -5.05
N GLU A 698 17.59 25.01 -6.15
CA GLU A 698 16.83 26.26 -6.19
C GLU A 698 15.48 26.03 -6.88
N PRO A 699 14.38 26.56 -6.35
CA PRO A 699 13.09 26.55 -7.04
C PRO A 699 13.19 27.40 -8.31
N TYR A 700 12.67 26.89 -9.43
CA TYR A 700 12.61 27.63 -10.69
C TYR A 700 11.51 28.69 -10.60
N GLU A 701 11.73 29.83 -11.25
CA GLU A 701 10.73 30.89 -11.35
C GLU A 701 9.63 30.51 -12.36
N PHE A 702 8.44 31.11 -12.20
CA PHE A 702 7.36 30.94 -13.16
C PHE A 702 7.82 31.41 -14.55
N GLU A 703 7.54 30.61 -15.57
CA GLU A 703 8.01 30.76 -16.96
C GLU A 703 9.50 30.48 -17.23
N GLU A 704 10.29 30.05 -16.23
CA GLU A 704 11.69 29.70 -16.48
C GLU A 704 11.79 28.42 -17.34
N GLU A 705 12.66 28.45 -18.36
CA GLU A 705 12.84 27.38 -19.34
C GLU A 705 14.13 26.59 -19.14
N ILE A 706 14.06 25.26 -19.31
CA ILE A 706 15.19 24.33 -19.24
C ILE A 706 15.19 23.40 -20.45
N SER A 707 16.38 23.12 -21.00
CA SER A 707 16.53 22.06 -22.01
C SER A 707 16.78 20.70 -21.34
N ASP A 708 15.96 19.71 -21.70
CA ASP A 708 15.99 18.35 -21.17
C ASP A 708 15.98 17.32 -22.31
N HIS A 709 17.11 16.62 -22.46
CA HIS A 709 17.21 15.48 -23.37
C HIS A 709 16.35 14.33 -22.86
N GLY A 710 15.28 14.02 -23.57
CA GLY A 710 14.33 12.93 -23.29
C GLY A 710 13.10 13.36 -22.48
N CYS A 711 12.94 14.64 -22.17
CA CYS A 711 11.76 15.18 -21.47
C CYS A 711 11.44 14.52 -20.12
N HIS A 712 12.46 14.15 -19.38
CA HIS A 712 12.39 13.53 -18.05
C HIS A 712 11.79 14.42 -16.95
N LEU A 713 11.85 15.75 -17.05
CA LEU A 713 11.30 16.67 -16.04
C LEU A 713 9.81 16.95 -16.21
N THR A 714 9.17 16.63 -17.34
CA THR A 714 7.75 16.91 -17.58
C THR A 714 6.87 16.33 -16.46
N GLY A 715 6.07 17.17 -15.81
CA GLY A 715 5.23 16.83 -14.67
C GLY A 715 5.96 16.73 -13.32
N LYS A 716 7.29 16.96 -13.26
CA LYS A 716 8.03 17.11 -11.99
C LYS A 716 7.82 18.52 -11.44
N LYS A 717 7.83 18.65 -10.11
CA LYS A 717 7.72 19.95 -9.45
C LYS A 717 8.95 20.81 -9.73
N CYS A 718 8.72 22.02 -10.20
CA CYS A 718 9.75 23.05 -10.39
C CYS A 718 9.65 24.16 -9.31
N GLY A 719 8.54 24.22 -8.56
CA GLY A 719 8.36 25.05 -7.36
C GLY A 719 7.06 24.75 -6.61
N ASN A 720 6.66 25.62 -5.69
CA ASN A 720 5.40 25.47 -4.95
C ASN A 720 4.19 25.65 -5.88
N ASN A 721 3.34 24.63 -5.98
CA ASN A 721 2.24 24.55 -6.97
C ASN A 721 2.71 24.80 -8.42
N MET A 722 3.96 24.45 -8.76
CA MET A 722 4.50 24.60 -10.10
C MET A 722 5.10 23.28 -10.60
N VAL A 723 4.90 22.97 -11.88
CA VAL A 723 5.41 21.78 -12.57
C VAL A 723 6.03 22.13 -13.91
N PHE A 724 7.01 21.35 -14.36
CA PHE A 724 7.55 21.49 -15.70
C PHE A 724 6.55 21.00 -16.76
N ALA A 725 6.28 21.82 -17.76
CA ALA A 725 5.51 21.46 -18.95
C ALA A 725 6.37 21.65 -20.21
N ILE A 726 6.09 20.89 -21.28
CA ILE A 726 6.86 20.99 -22.53
C ILE A 726 6.47 22.29 -23.24
N ALA A 727 7.44 23.19 -23.45
CA ALA A 727 7.27 24.41 -24.24
C ALA A 727 7.59 24.17 -25.73
N GLU A 728 8.71 23.50 -26.03
CA GLU A 728 9.11 23.12 -27.39
C GLU A 728 9.72 21.72 -27.42
N ASN A 729 9.57 21.00 -28.54
CA ASN A 729 10.09 19.64 -28.71
C ASN A 729 10.88 19.51 -30.02
N PHE A 730 12.12 19.08 -29.93
CA PHE A 730 13.07 18.90 -31.02
C PHE A 730 13.37 17.41 -31.21
N THR A 731 13.10 16.90 -32.41
CA THR A 731 13.50 15.55 -32.82
C THR A 731 14.76 15.62 -33.68
N PHE A 732 15.89 15.11 -33.19
CA PHE A 732 17.11 14.98 -33.98
C PHE A 732 17.11 13.68 -34.80
N THR A 733 17.92 13.65 -35.86
CA THR A 733 18.05 12.53 -36.83
C THR A 733 18.47 11.19 -36.22
N ASN A 734 18.86 11.16 -34.94
CA ASN A 734 19.32 9.97 -34.21
C ASN A 734 18.28 9.40 -33.22
N ASN A 735 16.98 9.73 -33.37
CA ASN A 735 15.92 9.37 -32.42
C ASN A 735 16.12 9.91 -30.99
N SER A 736 17.05 10.84 -30.77
CA SER A 736 17.12 11.59 -29.52
C SER A 736 16.10 12.72 -29.56
N VAL A 737 15.21 12.72 -28.57
CA VAL A 737 14.24 13.80 -28.34
C VAL A 737 14.90 14.77 -27.35
N GLU A 738 14.98 16.05 -27.70
CA GLU A 738 15.32 17.13 -26.78
C GLU A 738 14.10 18.02 -26.65
N CYS A 739 13.74 18.46 -25.46
CA CYS A 739 12.65 19.42 -25.30
C CYS A 739 13.07 20.57 -24.41
N ILE A 740 12.54 21.74 -24.73
CA ILE A 740 12.53 22.87 -23.82
C ILE A 740 11.28 22.71 -22.97
N GLN A 741 11.46 22.66 -21.66
CA GLN A 741 10.38 22.60 -20.68
C GLN A 741 10.34 23.92 -19.92
N ARG A 742 9.14 24.42 -19.65
CA ARG A 742 8.87 25.65 -18.91
C ARG A 742 8.23 25.33 -17.56
N CYS A 743 8.65 26.01 -16.51
CA CYS A 743 7.99 25.93 -15.20
C CYS A 743 6.66 26.69 -15.23
N ILE A 744 5.53 25.98 -15.03
CA ILE A 744 4.17 26.55 -15.05
C ILE A 744 3.41 26.16 -13.78
N CYS A 745 2.29 26.82 -13.48
CA CYS A 745 1.42 26.41 -12.38
C CYS A 745 0.88 24.99 -12.59
N GLU A 746 0.82 24.19 -11.51
CA GLU A 746 0.17 22.88 -11.48
C GLU A 746 -1.33 23.04 -11.74
N ASP A 747 -1.95 22.07 -12.42
CA ASP A 747 -3.40 22.09 -12.67
C ASP A 747 -4.19 22.39 -11.37
N GLY A 748 -5.06 23.40 -11.43
CA GLY A 748 -5.83 23.89 -10.27
C GLY A 748 -5.16 25.01 -9.47
N SER A 749 -4.01 25.52 -9.92
CA SER A 749 -3.41 26.75 -9.41
C SER A 749 -3.31 27.83 -10.48
N ASP A 750 -3.54 29.07 -10.06
CA ASP A 750 -3.36 30.26 -10.90
C ASP A 750 -2.16 31.07 -10.40
N TYR A 751 -1.40 31.62 -11.34
CA TYR A 751 -0.28 32.50 -11.04
C TYR A 751 -0.80 33.85 -10.56
N SER A 752 -0.35 34.29 -9.38
CA SER A 752 -0.63 35.64 -8.89
C SER A 752 0.57 36.53 -9.16
N GLU A 753 0.43 37.47 -10.10
CA GLU A 753 1.48 38.47 -10.39
C GLU A 753 1.84 39.30 -9.14
N GLU A 754 0.89 39.54 -8.24
CA GLU A 754 1.11 40.31 -7.01
C GLU A 754 2.02 39.59 -6.02
N ILE A 755 1.97 38.26 -5.98
CA ILE A 755 2.71 37.44 -5.01
C ILE A 755 3.98 36.85 -5.66
N GLY A 756 4.01 36.73 -6.99
CA GLY A 756 5.07 36.03 -7.71
C GLY A 756 5.03 34.50 -7.50
N GLU A 757 3.87 33.95 -7.12
CA GLU A 757 3.69 32.54 -6.80
C GLU A 757 2.42 31.96 -7.43
N CYS A 758 2.46 30.67 -7.77
CA CYS A 758 1.27 29.91 -8.14
C CYS A 758 0.46 29.57 -6.88
N THR A 759 -0.77 30.02 -6.82
CA THR A 759 -1.68 29.76 -5.70
C THR A 759 -2.77 28.79 -6.14
N LYS A 760 -2.91 27.66 -5.44
CA LYS A 760 -4.07 26.78 -5.64
C LYS A 760 -5.33 27.58 -5.33
N LEU A 761 -6.28 27.60 -6.26
CA LEU A 761 -7.65 27.99 -5.92
C LEU A 761 -8.19 26.89 -5.02
N TRP A 762 -8.05 27.08 -3.71
CA TRP A 762 -8.58 26.17 -2.70
C TRP A 762 -10.10 26.14 -2.83
N TYR A 763 -10.62 25.09 -3.46
CA TYR A 763 -11.95 24.58 -3.14
C TYR A 763 -11.91 24.13 -1.68
N CYS A 764 -12.96 24.47 -0.94
CA CYS A 764 -13.10 24.11 0.46
C CYS A 764 -12.97 22.60 0.63
N GLU A 765 -11.91 22.15 1.32
CA GLU A 765 -11.62 20.73 1.48
C GLU A 765 -12.79 20.06 2.21
N GLY A 766 -13.40 19.07 1.56
CA GLY A 766 -14.57 18.36 2.08
C GLY A 766 -15.84 19.21 2.23
N GLY A 767 -15.94 20.37 1.57
CA GLY A 767 -17.09 21.29 1.69
C GLY A 767 -17.01 22.26 2.88
N TYR A 768 -15.89 22.29 3.60
CA TYR A 768 -15.68 23.19 4.74
C TYR A 768 -14.71 24.31 4.37
N CYS A 769 -15.20 25.55 4.37
CA CYS A 769 -14.42 26.75 4.12
C CYS A 769 -14.08 27.43 5.44
N LYS A 770 -12.90 28.06 5.52
CA LYS A 770 -12.61 28.98 6.63
C LYS A 770 -13.56 30.19 6.54
N LEU A 771 -14.14 30.56 7.68
CA LEU A 771 -14.99 31.74 7.82
C LEU A 771 -14.28 32.99 7.28
N GLY A 772 -15.00 33.84 6.57
CA GLY A 772 -14.50 35.09 6.01
C GLY A 772 -13.72 34.98 4.70
N ARG A 773 -13.24 33.79 4.29
CA ARG A 773 -12.46 33.62 3.06
C ARG A 773 -13.32 33.86 1.82
N GLN A 774 -12.85 34.74 0.93
CA GLN A 774 -13.50 35.05 -0.34
C GLN A 774 -13.06 34.06 -1.44
N PHE A 775 -13.96 33.77 -2.38
CA PHE A 775 -13.68 32.98 -3.59
C PHE A 775 -14.58 33.45 -4.74
N LEU A 776 -14.16 33.20 -5.98
CA LEU A 776 -14.97 33.46 -7.17
C LEU A 776 -15.87 32.25 -7.44
N ASP A 777 -17.17 32.50 -7.56
CA ASP A 777 -18.19 31.52 -7.92
C ASP A 777 -18.87 31.93 -9.24
N TYR A 778 -18.54 31.19 -10.30
CA TYR A 778 -19.07 31.41 -11.64
C TYR A 778 -20.58 31.15 -11.67
N GLY A 779 -21.37 32.21 -11.86
CA GLY A 779 -22.84 32.13 -11.84
C GLY A 779 -23.47 32.09 -10.44
N CYS A 780 -22.68 32.30 -9.38
CA CYS A 780 -23.18 32.47 -8.02
C CYS A 780 -23.95 31.25 -7.44
N VAL A 781 -23.66 30.05 -7.94
CA VAL A 781 -24.36 28.79 -7.65
C VAL A 781 -24.32 28.41 -6.18
N LEU A 782 -23.24 28.74 -5.48
CA LEU A 782 -23.01 28.39 -4.07
C LEU A 782 -23.71 29.32 -3.08
N THR A 783 -24.34 30.43 -3.52
CA THR A 783 -25.03 31.34 -2.60
C THR A 783 -26.07 30.59 -1.75
N ASN A 784 -25.98 30.73 -0.42
CA ASN A 784 -26.78 30.02 0.59
C ASN A 784 -26.48 28.53 0.81
N PHE A 785 -25.52 27.92 0.11
CA PHE A 785 -25.04 26.58 0.46
C PHE A 785 -24.23 26.62 1.76
N SER A 786 -24.28 25.54 2.55
CA SER A 786 -23.48 25.41 3.76
C SER A 786 -21.99 25.32 3.41
N CYS A 787 -21.17 26.11 4.08
CA CYS A 787 -19.71 26.10 3.92
C CYS A 787 -18.98 25.73 5.23
N GLY A 788 -19.72 25.26 6.23
CA GLY A 788 -19.22 24.89 7.55
C GLY A 788 -20.35 24.70 8.56
N ILE A 789 -20.02 24.28 9.78
CA ILE A 789 -21.00 24.18 10.88
C ILE A 789 -21.48 25.60 11.22
N ASN A 790 -22.79 25.84 11.14
CA ASN A 790 -23.41 27.16 11.33
C ASN A 790 -22.88 28.24 10.36
N MET A 791 -22.40 27.85 9.18
CA MET A 791 -21.90 28.77 8.15
C MET A 791 -22.58 28.53 6.81
N LYS A 792 -22.73 29.59 6.01
CA LYS A 792 -23.18 29.52 4.61
C LYS A 792 -22.40 30.50 3.74
N PHE A 793 -22.38 30.23 2.44
CA PHE A 793 -21.86 31.17 1.48
C PHE A 793 -22.81 32.37 1.31
N ILE A 794 -22.25 33.56 1.39
CA ILE A 794 -22.92 34.82 1.12
C ILE A 794 -22.23 35.51 -0.06
N ASN A 795 -23.02 36.22 -0.86
CA ASN A 795 -22.52 37.00 -1.99
C ASN A 795 -21.98 38.34 -1.49
N ASN A 796 -20.69 38.59 -1.71
CA ASN A 796 -20.01 39.84 -1.36
C ASN A 796 -20.02 40.86 -2.51
N GLY A 797 -20.24 40.42 -3.76
CA GLY A 797 -20.28 41.28 -4.92
C GLY A 797 -20.39 40.47 -6.21
N LYS A 798 -20.99 41.04 -7.25
CA LYS A 798 -21.11 40.42 -8.56
C LYS A 798 -20.34 41.25 -9.58
N ASN A 799 -19.46 40.63 -10.35
CA ASN A 799 -18.83 41.27 -11.49
C ASN A 799 -19.89 41.47 -12.58
N GLU A 800 -20.20 42.73 -12.91
CA GLU A 800 -21.26 43.08 -13.87
C GLU A 800 -20.98 42.50 -15.28
N ASN A 801 -19.72 42.33 -15.65
CA ASN A 801 -19.34 41.90 -17.00
C ASN A 801 -19.38 40.38 -17.16
N THR A 802 -18.93 39.61 -16.17
CA THR A 802 -18.83 38.14 -16.28
C THR A 802 -20.02 37.42 -15.68
N GLY A 803 -20.76 38.07 -14.77
CA GLY A 803 -21.80 37.43 -13.99
C GLY A 803 -21.28 36.62 -12.81
N ASP A 804 -19.97 36.62 -12.57
CA ASP A 804 -19.33 35.89 -11.47
C ASP A 804 -19.56 36.60 -10.15
N CYS A 805 -19.76 35.83 -9.09
CA CYS A 805 -19.90 36.37 -7.75
C CYS A 805 -18.64 36.15 -6.93
N VAL A 806 -18.15 37.19 -6.28
CA VAL A 806 -17.22 37.03 -5.15
C VAL A 806 -18.07 36.64 -3.96
N GLN A 807 -17.95 35.41 -3.50
CA GLN A 807 -18.66 34.90 -2.33
C GLN A 807 -17.69 34.69 -1.17
N ARG A 808 -18.20 34.72 0.06
CA ARG A 808 -17.44 34.32 1.25
C ARG A 808 -18.27 33.43 2.16
N CYS A 809 -17.61 32.60 2.93
CA CYS A 809 -18.26 31.84 4.00
C CYS A 809 -18.55 32.78 5.19
N SER A 810 -19.78 32.81 5.68
CA SER A 810 -20.25 33.67 6.79
C SER A 810 -21.18 32.86 7.70
N CYS A 811 -21.42 33.35 8.93
CA CYS A 811 -22.37 32.69 9.82
C CYS A 811 -23.77 32.58 9.20
N LEU A 812 -24.44 31.45 9.46
CA LEU A 812 -25.70 31.03 8.86
C LEU A 812 -26.82 32.06 9.08
N SER A 813 -26.80 32.72 10.25
CA SER A 813 -27.70 33.80 10.66
C SER A 813 -27.03 34.65 11.74
N GLU A 814 -27.62 35.81 12.06
CA GLU A 814 -27.20 36.71 13.15
C GLU A 814 -27.28 36.08 14.56
N LYS A 815 -27.86 34.88 14.69
CA LYS A 815 -27.90 34.14 15.94
C LYS A 815 -26.56 33.50 16.33
N TYR A 816 -25.63 33.39 15.38
CA TYR A 816 -24.30 32.83 15.61
C TYR A 816 -23.27 33.95 15.64
N LEU A 817 -22.33 33.88 16.58
CA LEU A 817 -21.25 34.85 16.72
C LEU A 817 -19.98 34.30 16.08
N GLU A 818 -19.34 35.13 15.26
CA GLU A 818 -18.01 34.85 14.72
C GLU A 818 -16.96 34.98 15.83
N ILE A 819 -16.35 33.86 16.23
CA ILE A 819 -15.29 33.79 17.25
C ILE A 819 -14.19 32.88 16.72
N ASP A 820 -12.95 33.40 16.61
CA ASP A 820 -11.75 32.67 16.17
C ASP A 820 -11.93 31.90 14.83
N GLY A 821 -12.64 32.49 13.87
CA GLY A 821 -12.89 31.89 12.56
C GLY A 821 -13.96 30.78 12.58
N GLN A 822 -14.74 30.67 13.65
CA GLN A 822 -15.88 29.75 13.79
C GLN A 822 -17.18 30.51 14.06
N CYS A 823 -18.33 29.92 13.73
CA CYS A 823 -19.66 30.46 14.03
C CYS A 823 -20.29 29.65 15.16
N LEU A 824 -20.35 30.24 16.35
CA LEU A 824 -20.81 29.61 17.58
C LEU A 824 -22.23 30.04 17.95
#